data_AF-A0A2H6K6B4-F1
#
_entry.id   AF-A0A2H6K6B4-F1
#
_cell.length_a   1.000
_cell.length_b   1.000
_cell.length_c   1.000
_cell.angle_alpha   90.00
_cell.angle_beta   90.00
_cell.angle_gamma   90.00
#
_symmetry.space_group_name_H-M   'P 1'
#
loop_
_entity.id
_entity.type
_entity.pdbx_description
1 polymer ?
#
loop_
_entity_poly.entity_id
_entity_poly.type
_entity_poly.pdbx_seq_one_letter_code
_entity_poly.pdbx_strand_id
1 'polypeptide(L)'
;MSLDEPPMSAKFRRGLRNYNGTSLLGISRNEWSAVRAVNKDVEEALVGVFKRLSLSDGQGNAVRPSVAFIEANRWSHRLPRLFLKEFSRVQDRSALARHFNADRVISYLSSQRISVERLEGSTLDLDGRLHQYIDLLLHICSRAKDMASEVITTRTVVPEGEKNKAEPDVEREADETASFDAYQCPFKIDLVTAEQRRDYVSANAPSMAMLFLSLASAVNDALKHIASVGNIDVSTVEERCMHLDLFVGRKGVGRGYVRDMLIDYLSWGYLKLIPNGDLSRDATLTEMFEYVAYVSIDNLGTLGRSVADIGFSFAPCGFMVPYNLGSLSFLSEMNIINTTTPLTGGSAGAITVVAASTMKPDVIELMLITEQLCEEGRTKGPMNNLDNMVKNSLDRWMIPGMYRVANKRIGELRVSMASRKHLKYNGKVVSQFTDNDDMRDAVRVSSNIPGLSSSEPVYFRGEVCYDGFFAAGRTDFGCLPTAATRTVRINPFMMGRLAMNRQLLYNDFINPFLEPKDVYVVHYLRLKCLLRSLWRRKFDYEAKGNMGEWRNEVESMINAYDMLKGDLPVGHKLWPKLKHFFQRAIKDKSDAEARSSISWSTECARIFKPELAELFMLVVASEIALDVGVESKLSARNLKGNLNGVDLIARFGLKKGLLVFARTKFVATPHCLLDWLRHELESTARFSSDYTPAVTHDPELELLKKIRHSLMPPMSLSYYYTEFPYLLPNSLNNLQCLTVALTSSVTADIRYVFDVGRSDAFRWLVFEYISFENWLHLRIRQLEEADAPERSSVSDVQAVEETSVKQDGKAKLIHKRQGKMLSEFLEFIDLATIKVPEGEGADAAQADARLRMLQNRQFRQAMLLDIIPPHYSHFVGHSHLWSQ
;
A
#
# COMPACT_ATOMS: atom_id res chain seq x y z
N MET A 1 -23.04 7.80 40.23
CA MET A 1 -24.20 8.51 40.80
C MET A 1 -25.46 8.13 40.01
N SER A 2 -26.61 8.14 40.68
CA SER A 2 -27.95 7.81 40.17
C SER A 2 -28.28 8.50 38.83
N LEU A 3 -28.95 7.77 37.92
CA LEU A 3 -29.15 8.07 36.49
C LEU A 3 -30.49 8.78 36.17
N ASP A 4 -30.97 9.65 37.05
CA ASP A 4 -32.25 10.34 36.87
C ASP A 4 -32.08 11.83 36.47
N GLU A 5 -31.77 12.00 35.17
CA GLU A 5 -32.16 13.08 34.22
C GLU A 5 -31.60 14.53 34.28
N PRO A 6 -31.48 15.27 33.13
CA PRO A 6 -30.82 14.92 31.85
C PRO A 6 -30.04 16.14 31.22
N PRO A 7 -29.45 16.05 29.99
CA PRO A 7 -30.21 16.05 28.74
C PRO A 7 -29.68 15.01 27.74
N MET A 8 -30.16 13.76 27.81
CA MET A 8 -30.13 12.83 26.67
C MET A 8 -31.45 12.06 26.58
N SER A 9 -31.97 11.95 25.35
CA SER A 9 -33.31 11.41 25.08
C SER A 9 -33.49 9.98 25.58
N ALA A 10 -34.66 9.68 26.15
CA ALA A 10 -35.01 8.36 26.68
C ALA A 10 -34.94 7.24 25.61
N LYS A 11 -35.12 7.58 24.32
CA LYS A 11 -34.99 6.65 23.19
C LYS A 11 -33.54 6.17 22.99
N PHE A 12 -32.56 7.04 23.25
CA PHE A 12 -31.14 6.73 23.16
C PHE A 12 -30.67 5.89 24.37
N ARG A 13 -31.15 6.20 25.59
CA ARG A 13 -30.88 5.41 26.81
C ARG A 13 -31.43 3.97 26.72
N ARG A 14 -32.62 3.78 26.14
CA ARG A 14 -33.21 2.44 25.91
C ARG A 14 -32.45 1.62 24.87
N GLY A 15 -31.81 2.29 23.89
CA GLY A 15 -30.93 1.64 22.93
C GLY A 15 -29.62 1.16 23.57
N LEU A 16 -29.03 1.92 24.49
CA LEU A 16 -27.72 1.62 25.09
C LEU A 16 -27.76 0.54 26.20
N ARG A 17 -28.88 0.37 26.93
CA ARG A 17 -28.96 -0.54 28.09
C ARG A 17 -28.96 -2.04 27.75
N ASN A 18 -29.23 -2.44 26.51
CA ASN A 18 -29.37 -3.86 26.13
C ASN A 18 -28.08 -4.53 25.59
N TYR A 19 -26.95 -3.83 25.53
CA TYR A 19 -25.76 -4.28 24.77
C TYR A 19 -24.54 -4.71 25.62
N ASN A 20 -24.60 -4.58 26.95
CA ASN A 20 -23.43 -4.75 27.83
C ASN A 20 -23.03 -6.21 28.15
N GLY A 21 -23.58 -7.23 27.47
CA GLY A 21 -23.45 -8.65 27.88
C GLY A 21 -22.90 -9.64 26.84
N THR A 22 -22.62 -9.24 25.60
CA THR A 22 -22.21 -10.15 24.50
C THR A 22 -21.22 -9.45 23.57
N SER A 23 -20.16 -10.14 23.10
CA SER A 23 -19.23 -9.60 22.08
C SER A 23 -20.02 -8.96 20.94
N LEU A 24 -19.62 -7.75 20.56
CA LEU A 24 -20.38 -6.87 19.66
C LEU A 24 -20.45 -7.45 18.25
N LEU A 25 -19.51 -8.31 17.90
CA LEU A 25 -19.43 -8.95 16.59
C LEU A 25 -20.39 -10.11 16.44
N GLY A 26 -20.84 -10.78 17.52
CA GLY A 26 -21.93 -11.78 17.50
C GLY A 26 -22.04 -12.63 16.23
N ILE A 27 -20.90 -13.07 15.68
CA ILE A 27 -20.73 -13.27 14.22
C ILE A 27 -21.72 -14.31 13.71
N SER A 28 -22.77 -13.85 13.02
CA SER A 28 -23.76 -14.74 12.43
C SER A 28 -23.24 -15.33 11.10
N ARG A 29 -23.70 -16.53 10.74
CA ARG A 29 -23.30 -17.22 9.48
C ARG A 29 -23.57 -16.41 8.21
N ASN A 30 -24.41 -15.37 8.25
CA ASN A 30 -24.94 -14.67 7.09
C ASN A 30 -24.01 -13.59 6.52
N GLU A 31 -23.11 -13.01 7.30
CA GLU A 31 -22.19 -11.95 6.84
C GLU A 31 -21.09 -12.51 5.93
N TRP A 32 -20.70 -13.77 6.13
CA TRP A 32 -19.80 -14.53 5.26
C TRP A 32 -20.40 -14.89 3.89
N SER A 33 -21.60 -14.38 3.57
CA SER A 33 -22.25 -14.61 2.28
C SER A 33 -21.61 -13.82 1.14
N ALA A 34 -20.95 -12.68 1.39
CA ALA A 34 -20.36 -11.86 0.32
C ALA A 34 -19.20 -12.58 -0.39
N VAL A 35 -18.24 -13.14 0.36
CA VAL A 35 -17.16 -13.97 -0.20
C VAL A 35 -17.73 -15.20 -0.91
N ARG A 36 -18.78 -15.80 -0.33
CA ARG A 36 -19.50 -16.91 -0.96
C ARG A 36 -20.19 -16.49 -2.26
N ALA A 37 -20.75 -15.29 -2.35
CA ALA A 37 -21.39 -14.78 -3.56
C ALA A 37 -20.35 -14.64 -4.69
N VAL A 38 -19.16 -14.09 -4.40
CA VAL A 38 -18.09 -13.98 -5.40
C VAL A 38 -17.70 -15.35 -5.97
N ASN A 39 -17.46 -16.34 -5.10
CA ASN A 39 -17.10 -17.67 -5.55
C ASN A 39 -18.28 -18.41 -6.19
N LYS A 40 -19.50 -18.20 -5.71
CA LYS A 40 -20.71 -18.79 -6.28
C LYS A 40 -20.96 -18.30 -7.70
N ASP A 41 -20.85 -17.00 -7.96
CA ASP A 41 -21.05 -16.44 -9.31
C ASP A 41 -19.99 -16.98 -10.28
N VAL A 42 -18.74 -17.15 -9.80
CA VAL A 42 -17.66 -17.76 -10.57
C VAL A 42 -17.88 -19.26 -10.78
N GLU A 43 -18.35 -20.00 -9.77
CA GLU A 43 -18.73 -21.41 -9.87
C GLU A 43 -19.88 -21.60 -10.87
N GLU A 44 -20.92 -20.77 -10.81
CA GLU A 44 -22.04 -20.78 -11.75
C GLU A 44 -21.56 -20.47 -13.18
N ALA A 45 -20.67 -19.49 -13.35
CA ALA A 45 -20.06 -19.18 -14.64
C ALA A 45 -19.19 -20.33 -15.16
N LEU A 46 -18.37 -20.95 -14.32
CA LEU A 46 -17.59 -22.16 -14.65
C LEU A 46 -18.51 -23.30 -15.06
N VAL A 47 -19.58 -23.57 -14.30
CA VAL A 47 -20.59 -24.57 -14.66
C VAL A 47 -21.24 -24.24 -16.00
N GLY A 48 -21.53 -22.97 -16.28
CA GLY A 48 -22.02 -22.50 -17.57
C GLY A 48 -21.05 -22.77 -18.71
N VAL A 49 -19.77 -22.46 -18.50
CA VAL A 49 -18.66 -22.75 -19.44
C VAL A 49 -18.58 -24.26 -19.69
N PHE A 50 -18.49 -25.08 -18.65
CA PHE A 50 -18.41 -26.55 -18.78
C PHE A 50 -19.65 -27.14 -19.45
N LYS A 51 -20.85 -26.61 -19.19
CA LYS A 51 -22.09 -27.05 -19.87
C LYS A 51 -22.03 -26.76 -21.37
N ARG A 52 -21.63 -25.56 -21.79
CA ARG A 52 -21.44 -25.21 -23.22
C ARG A 52 -20.47 -26.17 -23.90
N LEU A 53 -19.41 -26.52 -23.20
CA LEU A 53 -18.34 -27.41 -23.65
C LEU A 53 -18.76 -28.90 -23.69
N SER A 54 -19.75 -29.32 -22.91
CA SER A 54 -20.17 -30.73 -22.80
C SER A 54 -21.20 -31.18 -23.86
N LEU A 55 -21.78 -30.25 -24.63
CA LEU A 55 -22.90 -30.49 -25.55
C LEU A 55 -22.51 -31.15 -26.89
N SER A 56 -21.30 -31.72 -27.03
CA SER A 56 -20.82 -32.28 -28.29
C SER A 56 -20.93 -33.80 -28.47
N ASP A 57 -21.35 -34.57 -27.45
CA ASP A 57 -21.47 -36.03 -27.59
C ASP A 57 -22.94 -36.41 -27.84
N GLY A 58 -23.20 -36.84 -29.08
CA GLY A 58 -24.52 -37.23 -29.57
C GLY A 58 -25.18 -38.33 -28.73
N GLN A 59 -26.51 -38.27 -28.70
CA GLN A 59 -27.49 -39.26 -28.24
C GLN A 59 -26.90 -40.58 -27.70
N GLY A 60 -26.70 -40.62 -26.39
CA GLY A 60 -26.55 -41.84 -25.62
C GLY A 60 -26.75 -41.50 -24.16
N ASN A 61 -27.58 -42.29 -23.46
CA ASN A 61 -27.80 -42.16 -22.02
C ASN A 61 -26.46 -42.33 -21.27
N ALA A 62 -25.71 -41.26 -21.13
CA ALA A 62 -24.48 -41.19 -20.37
C ALA A 62 -24.76 -40.37 -19.12
N VAL A 63 -24.58 -41.04 -17.98
CA VAL A 63 -24.52 -40.51 -16.61
C VAL A 63 -24.05 -39.05 -16.62
N ARG A 64 -24.90 -38.14 -16.13
CA ARG A 64 -24.50 -36.75 -15.84
C ARG A 64 -23.16 -36.83 -15.10
N PRO A 65 -22.06 -36.28 -15.63
CA PRO A 65 -20.84 -36.22 -14.84
C PRO A 65 -21.21 -35.38 -13.63
N SER A 66 -21.22 -35.98 -12.43
CA SER A 66 -21.24 -35.17 -11.23
C SER A 66 -20.01 -34.28 -11.35
N VAL A 67 -20.20 -32.98 -11.16
CA VAL A 67 -19.10 -32.02 -11.10
C VAL A 67 -18.40 -32.25 -9.75
N ALA A 68 -17.80 -33.43 -9.58
CA ALA A 68 -17.03 -33.81 -8.40
C ALA A 68 -15.81 -32.88 -8.19
N PHE A 69 -15.48 -32.08 -9.21
CA PHE A 69 -14.51 -31.00 -9.15
C PHE A 69 -14.85 -29.93 -8.09
N ILE A 70 -16.15 -29.73 -7.79
CA ILE A 70 -16.62 -28.74 -6.80
C ILE A 70 -16.82 -29.40 -5.41
N GLU A 71 -17.11 -30.70 -5.36
CA GLU A 71 -17.37 -31.39 -4.09
C GLU A 71 -16.10 -31.68 -3.26
N ALA A 72 -14.91 -31.69 -3.89
CA ALA A 72 -13.66 -32.02 -3.22
C ALA A 72 -13.13 -30.89 -2.30
N ASN A 73 -13.52 -29.64 -2.52
CA ASN A 73 -13.34 -28.57 -1.55
C ASN A 73 -14.67 -28.34 -0.84
N ARG A 74 -15.00 -29.21 0.13
CA ARG A 74 -15.90 -28.79 1.20
C ARG A 74 -15.26 -27.55 1.82
N TRP A 75 -15.75 -26.37 1.43
CA TRP A 75 -15.43 -25.08 2.02
C TRP A 75 -15.71 -25.20 3.51
N SER A 76 -14.75 -25.68 4.29
CA SER A 76 -14.90 -25.78 5.72
C SER A 76 -15.04 -24.35 6.21
N HIS A 77 -16.20 -24.04 6.78
CA HIS A 77 -16.52 -22.73 7.31
C HIS A 77 -15.54 -22.42 8.45
N ARG A 78 -14.36 -21.93 8.11
CA ARG A 78 -13.40 -21.42 9.09
C ARG A 78 -13.90 -20.04 9.48
N LEU A 79 -14.56 -19.97 10.63
CA LEU A 79 -14.82 -18.70 11.29
C LEU A 79 -13.47 -18.03 11.56
N PRO A 80 -13.37 -16.69 11.48
CA PRO A 80 -12.15 -15.99 11.86
C PRO A 80 -11.77 -16.38 13.29
N ARG A 81 -10.50 -16.71 13.48
CA ARG A 81 -9.94 -16.95 14.81
C ARG A 81 -9.24 -15.67 15.26
N LEU A 82 -9.57 -15.20 16.46
CA LEU A 82 -8.98 -14.00 17.04
C LEU A 82 -7.88 -14.35 18.04
N PHE A 83 -6.74 -13.68 17.92
CA PHE A 83 -5.61 -13.83 18.82
C PHE A 83 -5.75 -12.85 19.99
N LEU A 84 -6.08 -13.40 21.15
CA LEU A 84 -6.29 -12.64 22.39
C LEU A 84 -5.11 -12.70 23.36
N LYS A 85 -3.99 -13.33 22.96
CA LYS A 85 -2.77 -13.35 23.78
C LYS A 85 -2.32 -11.91 24.07
N GLU A 86 -1.83 -11.68 25.30
CA GLU A 86 -1.15 -10.45 25.66
C GLU A 86 0.20 -10.40 24.93
N PHE A 87 0.53 -9.25 24.37
CA PHE A 87 1.80 -9.04 23.68
C PHE A 87 2.73 -8.24 24.60
N SER A 88 3.97 -8.69 24.71
CA SER A 88 5.01 -8.04 25.51
C SER A 88 6.15 -7.65 24.59
N ARG A 89 6.06 -6.45 23.98
CA ARG A 89 7.19 -5.89 23.24
C ARG A 89 7.91 -4.86 24.10
N VAL A 90 8.80 -5.32 24.98
CA VAL A 90 9.87 -4.45 25.50
C VAL A 90 10.96 -4.44 24.45
N GLN A 91 10.97 -3.44 23.57
CA GLN A 91 12.14 -3.22 22.72
C GLN A 91 13.31 -2.84 23.62
N ASP A 92 14.38 -3.64 23.64
CA ASP A 92 15.59 -3.26 24.35
C ASP A 92 16.30 -2.13 23.60
N ARG A 93 15.90 -0.90 23.92
CA ARG A 93 16.49 0.33 23.36
C ARG A 93 17.91 0.57 23.86
N SER A 94 18.34 -0.10 24.93
CA SER A 94 19.70 0.06 25.44
C SER A 94 20.73 -0.47 24.44
N ALA A 95 20.39 -1.52 23.68
CA ALA A 95 21.21 -2.02 22.59
C ALA A 95 21.37 -1.00 21.45
N LEU A 96 20.42 -0.07 21.26
CA LEU A 96 20.50 0.96 20.23
C LEU A 96 21.48 2.08 20.57
N ALA A 97 21.67 2.38 21.86
CA ALA A 97 22.55 3.46 22.31
C ALA A 97 24.00 3.31 21.81
N ARG A 98 24.47 2.08 21.58
CA ARG A 98 25.81 1.81 21.04
C ARG A 98 26.01 2.36 19.62
N HIS A 99 24.94 2.60 18.88
CA HIS A 99 24.99 3.12 17.51
C HIS A 99 24.95 4.64 17.44
N PHE A 100 24.75 5.32 18.57
CA PHE A 100 24.74 6.77 18.63
C PHE A 100 26.13 7.31 19.00
N ASN A 101 26.51 8.43 18.40
CA ASN A 101 27.68 9.18 18.81
C ASN A 101 27.39 9.87 20.15
N ALA A 102 28.00 9.36 21.23
CA ALA A 102 27.75 9.81 22.59
C ALA A 102 27.98 11.31 22.79
N ASP A 103 29.09 11.84 22.26
CA ASP A 103 29.45 13.25 22.42
C ASP A 103 28.42 14.17 21.74
N ARG A 104 27.93 13.78 20.56
CA ARG A 104 26.90 14.51 19.83
C ARG A 104 25.56 14.50 20.57
N VAL A 105 25.16 13.34 21.10
CA VAL A 105 23.91 13.23 21.88
C VAL A 105 23.98 14.05 23.16
N ILE A 106 25.06 13.93 23.93
CA ILE A 106 25.25 14.66 25.19
C ILE A 106 25.30 16.18 24.93
N SER A 107 26.01 16.61 23.89
CA SER A 107 26.04 18.02 23.48
C SER A 107 24.66 18.53 23.06
N TYR A 108 23.88 17.72 22.35
CA TYR A 108 22.52 18.07 21.96
C TYR A 108 21.61 18.20 23.18
N LEU A 109 21.60 17.23 24.10
CA LEU A 109 20.78 17.28 25.31
C LEU A 109 21.16 18.46 26.21
N SER A 110 22.45 18.77 26.32
CA SER A 110 22.94 19.96 27.02
C SER A 110 22.38 21.25 26.39
N SER A 111 22.30 21.33 25.06
CA SER A 111 21.67 22.45 24.35
C SER A 111 20.16 22.56 24.62
N GLN A 112 19.52 21.46 25.01
CA GLN A 112 18.12 21.39 25.45
C GLN A 112 17.95 21.61 26.96
N ARG A 113 19.03 21.96 27.68
CA ARG A 113 19.07 22.11 29.14
C ARG A 113 18.81 20.81 29.91
N ILE A 114 19.12 19.67 29.30
CA ILE A 114 19.06 18.34 29.92
C ILE A 114 20.51 17.91 30.18
N SER A 115 20.90 17.84 31.46
CA SER A 115 22.25 17.43 31.86
C SER A 115 22.36 15.92 31.90
N VAL A 116 23.30 15.36 31.14
CA VAL A 116 23.56 13.92 31.09
C VAL A 116 25.07 13.69 31.13
N GLU A 117 25.54 12.91 32.10
CA GLU A 117 26.97 12.61 32.27
C GLU A 117 27.44 11.50 31.33
N ARG A 118 26.57 10.53 31.03
CA ARG A 118 26.86 9.37 30.19
C ARG A 118 25.66 8.98 29.34
N LEU A 119 25.92 8.59 28.09
CA LEU A 119 24.90 8.03 27.21
C LEU A 119 24.50 6.62 27.68
N GLU A 120 23.25 6.47 28.11
CA GLU A 120 22.59 5.19 28.41
C GLU A 120 21.34 5.01 27.53
N GLY A 121 20.75 3.82 27.50
CA GLY A 121 19.53 3.56 26.72
C GLY A 121 18.37 4.52 27.07
N SER A 122 18.18 4.77 28.36
CA SER A 122 17.14 5.68 28.89
C SER A 122 17.36 7.14 28.47
N THR A 123 18.60 7.54 28.15
CA THR A 123 18.93 8.89 27.69
C THR A 123 18.23 9.24 26.37
N LEU A 124 18.02 8.25 25.50
CA LEU A 124 17.40 8.47 24.20
C LEU A 124 15.89 8.78 24.29
N ASP A 125 15.25 8.44 25.40
CA ASP A 125 13.83 8.70 25.67
C ASP A 125 13.57 10.08 26.29
N LEU A 126 14.63 10.88 26.55
CA LEU A 126 14.51 12.19 27.19
C LEU A 126 14.03 13.31 26.26
N ASP A 127 14.15 13.14 24.94
CA ASP A 127 13.76 14.14 23.94
C ASP A 127 13.15 13.52 22.68
N GLY A 128 12.08 14.13 22.18
CA GLY A 128 11.35 13.65 20.99
C GLY A 128 12.21 13.54 19.73
N ARG A 129 13.26 14.36 19.54
CA ARG A 129 14.12 14.25 18.35
C ARG A 129 14.99 13.00 18.40
N LEU A 130 15.53 12.66 19.57
CA LEU A 130 16.28 11.42 19.75
C LEU A 130 15.37 10.21 19.51
N HIS A 131 14.12 10.28 19.96
CA HIS A 131 13.11 9.28 19.64
C HIS A 131 12.88 9.15 18.13
N GLN A 132 12.74 10.25 17.39
CA GLN A 132 12.65 10.20 15.92
C GLN A 132 13.87 9.52 15.28
N TYR A 133 15.07 9.72 15.85
CA TYR A 133 16.29 9.07 15.37
C TYR A 133 16.36 7.59 15.72
N ILE A 134 15.82 7.18 16.87
CA ILE A 134 15.59 5.77 17.18
C ILE A 134 14.72 5.14 16.08
N ASP A 135 13.66 5.84 15.63
CA ASP A 135 12.77 5.29 14.60
C ASP A 135 13.50 5.00 13.29
N LEU A 136 14.33 5.96 12.85
CA LEU A 136 15.11 5.83 11.63
C LEU A 136 16.17 4.73 11.76
N LEU A 137 16.82 4.62 12.92
CA LEU A 137 17.80 3.58 13.20
C LEU A 137 17.15 2.19 13.22
N LEU A 138 15.99 2.03 13.87
CA LEU A 138 15.23 0.78 13.85
C LEU A 138 14.86 0.36 12.42
N HIS A 139 14.52 1.32 11.55
CA HIS A 139 14.30 1.03 10.15
C HIS A 139 15.56 0.47 9.47
N ILE A 140 16.72 1.12 9.64
CA ILE A 140 18.01 0.66 9.11
C ILE A 140 18.35 -0.74 9.63
N CYS A 141 18.25 -0.94 10.96
CA CYS A 141 18.54 -2.21 11.60
C CYS A 141 17.61 -3.34 11.12
N SER A 142 16.32 -3.05 10.91
CA SER A 142 15.37 -4.07 10.40
C SER A 142 15.71 -4.52 8.98
N ARG A 143 16.25 -3.62 8.16
CA ARG A 143 16.63 -3.90 6.77
C ARG A 143 17.98 -4.59 6.63
N ALA A 144 18.91 -4.38 7.57
CA ALA A 144 20.25 -4.97 7.55
C ALA A 144 20.29 -6.49 7.81
N LYS A 145 19.14 -7.15 8.07
CA LYS A 145 18.93 -8.60 8.32
C LYS A 145 19.64 -9.22 9.53
N ASP A 146 20.88 -8.82 9.84
CA ASP A 146 21.71 -9.44 10.89
C ASP A 146 21.51 -8.83 12.29
N MET A 147 20.96 -7.61 12.38
CA MET A 147 20.77 -6.93 13.67
C MET A 147 19.37 -7.10 14.29
N ALA A 148 18.36 -7.45 13.48
CA ALA A 148 16.99 -7.62 13.94
C ALA A 148 16.86 -8.79 14.93
N SER A 149 17.66 -9.85 14.78
CA SER A 149 17.70 -10.98 15.71
C SER A 149 18.23 -10.58 17.09
N GLU A 150 19.21 -9.67 17.20
CA GLU A 150 19.76 -9.20 18.49
C GLU A 150 18.77 -8.29 19.25
N VAL A 151 18.02 -7.43 18.55
CA VAL A 151 17.08 -6.47 19.18
C VAL A 151 15.73 -7.11 19.55
N ILE A 152 15.37 -8.23 18.90
CA ILE A 152 14.07 -8.91 19.10
C ILE A 152 14.16 -10.02 20.18
N THR A 153 15.35 -10.44 20.63
CA THR A 153 15.53 -11.67 21.42
C THR A 153 15.56 -11.55 22.95
N THR A 154 14.99 -10.52 23.57
CA THR A 154 14.68 -10.56 25.02
C THR A 154 13.27 -11.07 25.27
N ARG A 155 13.06 -12.39 25.09
CA ARG A 155 11.97 -13.11 25.76
C ARG A 155 12.22 -12.99 27.26
N THR A 156 11.46 -12.18 27.97
CA THR A 156 11.42 -12.28 29.44
C THR A 156 10.84 -13.63 29.80
N VAL A 157 11.73 -14.59 30.04
CA VAL A 157 11.41 -15.85 30.72
C VAL A 157 10.92 -15.44 32.11
N VAL A 158 9.60 -15.46 32.30
CA VAL A 158 9.02 -15.48 33.63
C VAL A 158 9.53 -16.77 34.30
N PRO A 159 10.14 -16.71 35.50
CA PRO A 159 10.58 -17.93 36.18
C PRO A 159 9.35 -18.80 36.41
N GLU A 160 9.39 -20.04 35.89
CA GLU A 160 8.33 -21.01 36.10
C GLU A 160 8.20 -21.33 37.60
N GLY A 161 7.29 -20.64 38.26
CA GLY A 161 6.76 -21.03 39.57
C GLY A 161 5.65 -22.06 39.38
N GLU A 162 5.98 -23.31 39.72
CA GLU A 162 5.08 -24.41 40.11
C GLU A 162 3.89 -24.72 39.16
N LYS A 163 4.20 -25.51 38.12
CA LYS A 163 3.19 -26.27 37.36
C LYS A 163 2.63 -27.40 38.22
N ASN A 164 1.38 -27.24 38.67
CA ASN A 164 0.55 -28.36 39.09
C ASN A 164 0.30 -29.31 37.90
N LYS A 165 0.62 -30.59 38.11
CA LYS A 165 0.37 -31.69 37.17
C LYS A 165 -1.13 -31.99 37.12
N ALA A 166 -1.80 -31.69 36.01
CA ALA A 166 -2.91 -32.47 35.45
C ALA A 166 -3.38 -31.89 34.11
N GLU A 167 -3.02 -32.58 33.02
CA GLU A 167 -3.74 -32.82 31.75
C GLU A 167 -2.77 -32.86 30.56
N PRO A 168 -2.81 -33.89 29.70
CA PRO A 168 -1.98 -33.96 28.51
C PRO A 168 -2.66 -33.20 27.36
N ASP A 169 -2.47 -31.88 27.32
CA ASP A 169 -2.78 -31.08 26.12
C ASP A 169 -1.66 -31.27 25.09
N VAL A 170 -1.83 -32.27 24.23
CA VAL A 170 -1.06 -32.44 23.00
C VAL A 170 -1.58 -31.43 21.98
N GLU A 171 -1.24 -30.14 22.10
CA GLU A 171 -1.53 -29.14 21.04
C GLU A 171 -0.86 -27.77 21.25
N ARG A 172 0.42 -27.68 21.66
CA ARG A 172 1.04 -26.34 21.86
C ARG A 172 2.52 -26.32 21.48
N GLU A 173 2.81 -25.75 20.30
CA GLU A 173 4.02 -24.94 19.98
C GLU A 173 4.09 -24.44 18.51
N ALA A 174 3.13 -24.76 17.63
CA ALA A 174 3.15 -24.39 16.20
C ALA A 174 2.40 -23.09 15.81
N ASP A 175 2.02 -22.25 16.78
CA ASP A 175 0.77 -21.47 16.69
C ASP A 175 0.94 -19.94 16.51
N GLU A 176 1.94 -19.45 15.76
CA GLU A 176 2.26 -18.01 15.72
C GLU A 176 2.44 -17.34 14.33
N THR A 177 2.42 -18.10 13.23
CA THR A 177 2.23 -17.56 11.86
C THR A 177 1.36 -18.49 11.04
N ALA A 178 0.44 -17.95 10.25
CA ALA A 178 -0.31 -18.72 9.26
C ALA A 178 -0.26 -18.02 7.90
N SER A 179 -0.23 -18.77 6.80
CA SER A 179 -0.25 -18.20 5.45
C SER A 179 -1.24 -18.99 4.60
N PHE A 180 -2.16 -18.28 3.93
CA PHE A 180 -3.23 -18.87 3.14
C PHE A 180 -3.14 -18.41 1.69
N ASP A 181 -3.30 -19.33 0.75
CA ASP A 181 -3.64 -18.98 -0.63
C ASP A 181 -5.12 -18.60 -0.71
N ALA A 182 -5.40 -17.31 -0.86
CA ALA A 182 -6.76 -16.81 -0.91
C ALA A 182 -7.32 -16.88 -2.34
N TYR A 183 -8.63 -17.09 -2.43
CA TYR A 183 -9.38 -17.07 -3.70
C TYR A 183 -8.91 -18.08 -4.77
N GLN A 184 -8.30 -19.19 -4.36
CA GLN A 184 -7.75 -20.22 -5.27
C GLN A 184 -6.70 -19.64 -6.25
N CYS A 185 -5.90 -18.69 -5.76
CA CYS A 185 -4.79 -18.12 -6.50
C CYS A 185 -3.61 -17.90 -5.54
N PRO A 186 -2.37 -17.73 -6.04
CA PRO A 186 -1.18 -17.53 -5.21
C PRO A 186 -1.09 -16.13 -4.55
N PHE A 187 -2.24 -15.50 -4.27
CA PHE A 187 -2.33 -14.30 -3.44
C PHE A 187 -2.36 -14.74 -1.97
N LYS A 188 -1.43 -14.22 -1.17
CA LYS A 188 -1.26 -14.66 0.21
C LYS A 188 -2.03 -13.78 1.19
N ILE A 189 -2.74 -14.41 2.12
CA ILE A 189 -3.18 -13.73 3.34
C ILE A 189 -2.44 -14.36 4.50
N ASP A 190 -1.67 -13.55 5.20
CA ASP A 190 -0.78 -13.98 6.27
C ASP A 190 -1.31 -13.51 7.61
N LEU A 191 -1.35 -14.39 8.60
CA LEU A 191 -1.29 -13.99 10.00
C LEU A 191 0.17 -13.85 10.38
N VAL A 192 0.61 -12.63 10.64
CA VAL A 192 1.94 -12.35 11.18
C VAL A 192 1.74 -11.72 12.53
N THR A 193 1.99 -12.47 13.60
CA THR A 193 1.87 -11.90 14.93
C THR A 193 2.82 -10.71 15.08
N ALA A 194 2.33 -9.72 15.81
CA ALA A 194 3.03 -8.48 16.13
C ALA A 194 4.52 -8.68 16.50
N GLU A 195 4.81 -9.63 17.39
CA GLU A 195 6.18 -9.92 17.89
C GLU A 195 7.10 -10.56 16.84
N GLN A 196 6.53 -11.31 15.89
CA GLN A 196 7.30 -12.04 14.87
C GLN A 196 7.60 -11.19 13.64
N ARG A 197 7.07 -9.97 13.59
CA ARG A 197 7.32 -9.04 12.50
C ARG A 197 8.78 -8.62 12.48
N ARG A 198 9.48 -9.04 11.43
CA ARG A 198 10.90 -8.68 11.18
C ARG A 198 11.05 -7.23 10.70
N ASP A 199 10.14 -6.78 9.85
CA ASP A 199 10.21 -5.45 9.27
C ASP A 199 9.68 -4.41 10.25
N TYR A 200 10.45 -3.35 10.46
CA TYR A 200 10.01 -2.23 11.26
C TYR A 200 9.30 -1.19 10.37
N VAL A 201 8.09 -0.79 10.78
CA VAL A 201 7.22 0.10 9.99
C VAL A 201 6.75 1.25 10.84
N SER A 202 6.90 2.45 10.29
CA SER A 202 6.58 3.71 10.97
C SER A 202 6.10 4.76 9.96
N ALA A 203 5.17 5.61 10.39
CA ALA A 203 4.76 6.80 9.63
C ALA A 203 5.87 7.86 9.55
N ASN A 204 6.97 7.69 10.28
CA ASN A 204 8.19 8.51 10.23
C ASN A 204 9.29 7.92 9.33
N ALA A 205 9.08 6.72 8.74
CA ALA A 205 10.04 6.18 7.79
C ALA A 205 10.26 7.16 6.61
N PRO A 206 11.46 7.18 5.99
CA PRO A 206 11.67 7.99 4.80
C PRO A 206 10.84 7.47 3.63
N SER A 207 10.46 8.36 2.72
CA SER A 207 9.87 7.96 1.44
C SER A 207 10.94 7.36 0.54
N MET A 208 10.72 6.14 0.05
CA MET A 208 11.61 5.48 -0.92
C MET A 208 11.69 6.26 -2.24
N ALA A 209 10.55 6.80 -2.69
CA ALA A 209 10.49 7.65 -3.87
C ALA A 209 11.35 8.92 -3.69
N MET A 210 11.27 9.57 -2.51
CA MET A 210 12.06 10.78 -2.25
C MET A 210 13.55 10.48 -2.03
N LEU A 211 13.92 9.28 -1.56
CA LEU A 211 15.33 8.85 -1.54
C LEU A 211 15.88 8.80 -2.97
N PHE A 212 15.16 8.17 -3.89
CA PHE A 212 15.56 8.09 -5.29
C PHE A 212 15.57 9.47 -5.97
N LEU A 213 14.54 10.30 -5.79
CA LEU A 213 14.52 11.66 -6.36
C LEU A 213 15.65 12.53 -5.79
N SER A 214 16.03 12.34 -4.53
CA SER A 214 17.20 13.02 -3.97
C SER A 214 18.49 12.60 -4.64
N LEU A 215 18.66 11.32 -4.93
CA LEU A 215 19.81 10.81 -5.69
C LEU A 215 19.79 11.33 -7.14
N ALA A 216 18.65 11.22 -7.82
CA ALA A 216 18.50 11.68 -9.20
C ALA A 216 18.72 13.19 -9.33
N SER A 217 18.24 14.01 -8.39
CA SER A 217 18.54 15.45 -8.35
C SER A 217 20.04 15.69 -8.18
N ALA A 218 20.73 14.94 -7.32
CA ALA A 218 22.18 15.07 -7.14
C ALA A 218 22.96 14.68 -8.41
N VAL A 219 22.53 13.62 -9.11
CA VAL A 219 23.10 13.22 -10.41
C VAL A 219 22.88 14.32 -11.46
N ASN A 220 21.67 14.87 -11.56
CA ASN A 220 21.38 15.97 -12.49
C ASN A 220 22.22 17.22 -12.19
N ASP A 221 22.37 17.57 -10.91
CA ASP A 221 23.19 18.70 -10.48
C ASP A 221 24.69 18.46 -10.82
N ALA A 222 25.20 17.24 -10.62
CA ALA A 222 26.56 16.85 -11.00
C ALA A 222 26.78 16.91 -12.54
N LEU A 223 25.85 16.36 -13.33
CA LEU A 223 25.93 16.42 -14.80
C LEU A 223 25.91 17.86 -15.34
N LYS A 224 25.08 18.73 -14.75
CA LYS A 224 25.05 20.16 -15.07
C LYS A 224 26.34 20.86 -14.69
N HIS A 225 26.94 20.50 -13.55
CA HIS A 225 28.22 21.04 -13.12
C HIS A 225 29.36 20.63 -14.05
N ILE A 226 29.42 19.35 -14.44
CA ILE A 226 30.42 18.83 -15.40
C ILE A 226 30.30 19.58 -16.74
N ALA A 227 29.07 19.77 -17.24
CA ALA A 227 28.84 20.47 -18.50
C ALA A 227 29.19 21.97 -18.47
N SER A 228 29.20 22.61 -17.30
CA SER A 228 29.44 24.05 -17.15
C SER A 228 30.86 24.42 -16.68
N VAL A 229 31.43 23.64 -15.76
CA VAL A 229 32.70 23.94 -15.08
C VAL A 229 33.82 22.95 -15.47
N GLY A 230 33.46 21.75 -15.98
CA GLY A 230 34.43 20.72 -16.37
C GLY A 230 35.10 19.99 -15.21
N ASN A 231 34.78 20.33 -13.95
CA ASN A 231 35.26 19.61 -12.77
C ASN A 231 34.22 18.60 -12.27
N ILE A 232 34.68 17.42 -11.87
CA ILE A 232 33.86 16.32 -11.38
C ILE A 232 33.79 16.42 -9.86
N ASP A 233 32.61 16.77 -9.34
CA ASP A 233 32.28 16.67 -7.91
C ASP A 233 31.11 15.69 -7.75
N VAL A 234 31.42 14.52 -7.18
CA VAL A 234 30.46 13.45 -6.91
C VAL A 234 30.13 13.32 -5.42
N SER A 235 30.63 14.21 -4.56
CA SER A 235 30.47 14.11 -3.10
C SER A 235 29.01 14.07 -2.65
N THR A 236 28.16 14.91 -3.26
CA THR A 236 26.72 14.90 -2.98
C THR A 236 26.06 13.63 -3.51
N VAL A 237 26.53 13.09 -4.64
CA VAL A 237 26.00 11.83 -5.20
C VAL A 237 26.34 10.67 -4.28
N GLU A 238 27.58 10.60 -3.77
CA GLU A 238 28.04 9.61 -2.79
C GLU A 238 27.21 9.65 -1.51
N GLU A 239 26.95 10.84 -0.96
CA GLU A 239 26.10 11.03 0.21
C GLU A 239 24.68 10.46 -0.03
N ARG A 240 24.08 10.75 -1.20
CA ARG A 240 22.73 10.23 -1.53
C ARG A 240 22.73 8.73 -1.84
N CYS A 241 23.80 8.17 -2.38
CA CYS A 241 23.97 6.73 -2.50
C CYS A 241 24.01 6.07 -1.11
N MET A 242 24.76 6.63 -0.15
CA MET A 242 24.81 6.12 1.22
C MET A 242 23.43 6.15 1.89
N HIS A 243 22.68 7.26 1.75
CA HIS A 243 21.32 7.34 2.28
C HIS A 243 20.44 6.22 1.72
N LEU A 244 20.50 6.00 0.41
CA LEU A 244 19.71 4.95 -0.22
C LEU A 244 20.13 3.56 0.26
N ASP A 245 21.43 3.26 0.30
CA ASP A 245 21.97 1.96 0.69
C ASP A 245 21.58 1.58 2.12
N LEU A 246 21.61 2.54 3.06
CA LEU A 246 21.21 2.33 4.45
C LEU A 246 19.73 1.97 4.59
N PHE A 247 18.84 2.69 3.91
CA PHE A 247 17.38 2.50 4.03
C PHE A 247 16.82 1.38 3.14
N VAL A 248 17.53 1.02 2.06
CA VAL A 248 17.28 -0.22 1.31
C VAL A 248 17.84 -1.43 2.05
N GLY A 249 18.86 -1.24 2.90
CA GLY A 249 19.54 -2.30 3.66
C GLY A 249 20.57 -3.08 2.85
N ARG A 250 21.14 -2.48 1.80
CA ARG A 250 22.09 -3.14 0.91
C ARG A 250 23.11 -2.15 0.34
N LYS A 251 24.39 -2.45 0.54
CA LYS A 251 25.50 -1.62 0.04
C LYS A 251 25.63 -1.74 -1.48
N GLY A 252 25.89 -0.63 -2.16
CA GLY A 252 26.15 -0.55 -3.60
C GLY A 252 24.90 -0.40 -4.48
N VAL A 253 23.70 -0.37 -3.90
CA VAL A 253 22.45 -0.18 -4.66
C VAL A 253 22.38 1.21 -5.27
N GLY A 254 22.77 2.25 -4.51
CA GLY A 254 22.83 3.63 -4.98
C GLY A 254 23.71 3.79 -6.21
N ARG A 255 24.92 3.21 -6.18
CA ARG A 255 25.83 3.20 -7.33
C ARG A 255 25.21 2.49 -8.54
N GLY A 256 24.55 1.35 -8.32
CA GLY A 256 23.81 0.65 -9.36
C GLY A 256 22.72 1.51 -10.00
N TYR A 257 22.00 2.30 -9.20
CA TYR A 257 20.97 3.21 -9.71
C TYR A 257 21.55 4.39 -10.45
N VAL A 258 22.69 4.96 -10.03
CA VAL A 258 23.39 6.00 -10.80
C VAL A 258 23.76 5.47 -12.19
N ARG A 259 24.33 4.27 -12.26
CA ARG A 259 24.66 3.62 -13.54
C ARG A 259 23.41 3.44 -14.41
N ASP A 260 22.32 2.91 -13.84
CA ASP A 260 21.08 2.72 -14.58
C ASP A 260 20.52 4.06 -15.11
N MET A 261 20.59 5.15 -14.32
CA MET A 261 20.19 6.49 -14.75
C MET A 261 21.03 6.99 -15.94
N LEU A 262 22.35 6.82 -15.90
CA LEU A 262 23.23 7.22 -17.01
C LEU A 262 22.94 6.42 -18.29
N ILE A 263 22.66 5.11 -18.16
CA ILE A 263 22.24 4.26 -19.30
C ILE A 263 20.91 4.74 -19.87
N ASP A 264 19.95 5.07 -19.01
CA ASP A 264 18.64 5.56 -19.43
C ASP A 264 18.77 6.92 -20.14
N TYR A 265 19.55 7.85 -19.59
CA TYR A 265 19.85 9.13 -20.23
C TYR A 265 20.60 8.99 -21.56
N LEU A 266 21.52 8.04 -21.69
CA LEU A 266 22.14 7.71 -22.96
C LEU A 266 21.08 7.23 -23.97
N SER A 267 20.17 6.35 -23.55
CA SER A 267 19.11 5.81 -24.41
C SER A 267 18.10 6.86 -24.88
N TRP A 268 17.89 7.91 -24.09
CA TRP A 268 17.02 9.05 -24.43
C TRP A 268 17.75 10.17 -25.19
N GLY A 269 19.06 10.02 -25.41
CA GLY A 269 19.89 11.05 -26.06
C GLY A 269 20.18 12.27 -25.21
N TYR A 270 20.03 12.17 -23.87
CA TYR A 270 20.28 13.27 -22.94
C TYR A 270 21.77 13.43 -22.65
N LEU A 271 22.57 12.38 -22.84
CA LEU A 271 24.02 12.42 -22.71
C LEU A 271 24.71 11.59 -23.81
N LYS A 272 26.02 11.79 -23.99
CA LYS A 272 26.89 10.94 -24.80
C LYS A 272 28.13 10.55 -24.00
N LEU A 273 28.61 9.33 -24.23
CA LEU A 273 29.85 8.84 -23.62
C LEU A 273 31.07 9.08 -24.54
N ILE A 274 32.25 9.13 -23.94
CA ILE A 274 33.55 9.14 -24.64
C ILE A 274 33.70 7.80 -25.41
N PRO A 275 34.33 7.78 -26.60
CA PRO A 275 34.61 6.53 -27.31
C PRO A 275 35.34 5.51 -26.42
N ASN A 276 34.86 4.26 -26.40
CA ASN A 276 35.32 3.15 -25.51
C ASN A 276 35.00 3.31 -24.01
N GLY A 277 34.25 4.34 -23.60
CA GLY A 277 33.74 4.43 -22.24
C GLY A 277 32.67 3.37 -22.00
N ASP A 278 32.92 2.45 -21.07
CA ASP A 278 31.95 1.42 -20.67
C ASP A 278 31.47 1.64 -19.24
N LEU A 279 30.16 1.66 -19.05
CA LEU A 279 29.52 1.74 -17.74
C LEU A 279 29.48 0.35 -17.10
N SER A 280 30.67 -0.20 -16.83
CA SER A 280 30.85 -1.51 -16.19
C SER A 280 30.19 -1.56 -14.80
N ARG A 281 29.88 -2.78 -14.33
CA ARG A 281 29.32 -3.00 -12.99
C ARG A 281 30.25 -2.58 -11.86
N ASP A 282 31.55 -2.66 -12.11
CA ASP A 282 32.58 -2.42 -11.09
C ASP A 282 33.06 -0.97 -11.05
N ALA A 283 32.65 -0.15 -12.03
CA ALA A 283 33.06 1.23 -12.15
C ALA A 283 32.78 2.03 -10.85
N THR A 284 33.70 2.92 -10.50
CA THR A 284 33.49 3.91 -9.43
C THR A 284 32.56 5.02 -9.92
N LEU A 285 31.98 5.81 -8.99
CA LEU A 285 31.16 6.95 -9.40
C LEU A 285 31.98 7.94 -10.24
N THR A 286 33.21 8.26 -9.81
CA THR A 286 34.12 9.12 -10.56
C THR A 286 34.34 8.61 -11.99
N GLU A 287 34.69 7.32 -12.16
CA GLU A 287 34.86 6.71 -13.50
C GLU A 287 33.59 6.82 -14.36
N MET A 288 32.40 6.57 -13.77
CA MET A 288 31.13 6.68 -14.50
C MET A 288 30.89 8.10 -15.04
N PHE A 289 31.22 9.13 -14.26
CA PHE A 289 31.06 10.52 -14.66
C PHE A 289 32.18 11.00 -15.59
N GLU A 290 33.40 10.47 -15.48
CA GLU A 290 34.52 10.75 -16.40
C GLU A 290 34.22 10.30 -17.83
N TYR A 291 33.45 9.21 -18.01
CA TYR A 291 33.05 8.77 -19.34
C TYR A 291 32.01 9.66 -20.01
N VAL A 292 31.43 10.65 -19.32
CA VAL A 292 30.40 11.54 -19.90
C VAL A 292 31.08 12.63 -20.74
N ALA A 293 30.94 12.56 -22.06
CA ALA A 293 31.51 13.52 -23.00
C ALA A 293 30.61 14.75 -23.25
N TYR A 294 29.29 14.56 -23.17
CA TYR A 294 28.31 15.60 -23.48
C TYR A 294 27.03 15.40 -22.68
N VAL A 295 26.41 16.50 -22.26
CA VAL A 295 25.12 16.53 -21.55
C VAL A 295 24.21 17.58 -22.18
N SER A 296 22.98 17.18 -22.50
CA SER A 296 21.92 18.09 -22.94
C SER A 296 21.23 18.70 -21.72
N ILE A 297 21.76 19.83 -21.22
CA ILE A 297 21.29 20.48 -19.98
C ILE A 297 19.79 20.77 -20.01
N ASP A 298 19.25 21.21 -21.15
CA ASP A 298 17.83 21.55 -21.30
C ASP A 298 16.89 20.36 -21.09
N ASN A 299 17.38 19.13 -21.30
CA ASN A 299 16.61 17.90 -21.05
C ASN A 299 16.70 17.44 -19.59
N LEU A 300 17.64 17.96 -18.80
CA LEU A 300 17.77 17.67 -17.37
C LEU A 300 16.94 18.66 -16.56
N GLY A 301 15.63 18.42 -16.50
CA GLY A 301 14.69 19.21 -15.71
C GLY A 301 14.98 19.21 -14.19
N THR A 302 14.27 20.09 -13.46
CA THR A 302 14.23 20.00 -11.99
C THR A 302 13.29 18.87 -11.60
N LEU A 303 13.80 17.89 -10.86
CA LEU A 303 13.01 16.75 -10.40
C LEU A 303 12.31 17.06 -9.08
N GLY A 304 11.12 16.49 -8.88
CA GLY A 304 10.39 16.55 -7.61
C GLY A 304 9.61 17.84 -7.35
N ARG A 305 8.91 17.88 -6.22
CA ARG A 305 7.87 18.89 -5.90
C ARG A 305 8.08 19.49 -4.52
N SER A 306 7.55 20.70 -4.31
CA SER A 306 7.53 21.40 -3.01
C SER A 306 6.30 21.05 -2.16
N VAL A 307 5.21 20.64 -2.81
CA VAL A 307 3.96 20.20 -2.19
C VAL A 307 3.78 18.70 -2.40
N ALA A 308 3.30 18.00 -1.37
CA ALA A 308 3.05 16.58 -1.46
C ALA A 308 1.80 16.33 -2.32
N ASP A 309 1.85 15.30 -3.16
CA ASP A 309 0.71 15.03 -4.04
C ASP A 309 -0.48 14.45 -3.27
N ILE A 310 -0.23 13.55 -2.31
CA ILE A 310 -1.25 12.86 -1.52
C ILE A 310 -1.05 13.06 -0.02
N GLY A 311 -2.16 13.19 0.70
CA GLY A 311 -2.21 13.23 2.17
C GLY A 311 -3.44 12.49 2.68
N PHE A 312 -3.43 12.17 3.98
CA PHE A 312 -4.47 11.35 4.61
C PHE A 312 -5.15 12.08 5.75
N SER A 313 -6.49 12.12 5.71
CA SER A 313 -7.32 12.65 6.78
C SER A 313 -8.05 11.54 7.51
N PHE A 314 -7.78 11.43 8.81
CA PHE A 314 -8.39 10.45 9.71
C PHE A 314 -9.64 11.00 10.37
N ALA A 315 -10.74 10.27 10.24
CA ALA A 315 -12.03 10.71 10.74
C ALA A 315 -12.09 10.74 12.28
N PRO A 316 -12.92 11.63 12.85
CA PRO A 316 -13.37 11.53 14.23
C PRO A 316 -14.26 10.29 14.39
N CYS A 317 -13.78 9.29 15.13
CA CYS A 317 -14.44 8.00 15.26
C CYS A 317 -14.49 7.47 16.72
N GLY A 318 -14.29 8.34 17.71
CA GLY A 318 -14.34 7.97 19.13
C GLY A 318 -13.42 6.78 19.46
N PHE A 319 -13.92 5.76 20.16
CA PHE A 319 -13.13 4.56 20.49
C PHE A 319 -12.86 3.62 19.28
N MET A 320 -13.23 3.99 18.05
CA MET A 320 -12.82 3.26 16.83
C MET A 320 -11.42 3.66 16.32
N VAL A 321 -10.56 4.23 17.17
CA VAL A 321 -9.12 4.42 16.92
C VAL A 321 -8.45 3.17 16.29
N PRO A 322 -8.76 1.92 16.69
CA PRO A 322 -8.16 0.73 16.09
C PRO A 322 -8.32 0.66 14.55
N TYR A 323 -9.46 1.08 14.00
CA TYR A 323 -9.67 1.10 12.54
C TYR A 323 -8.71 2.06 11.83
N ASN A 324 -8.55 3.26 12.40
CA ASN A 324 -7.63 4.26 11.90
C ASN A 324 -6.18 3.76 11.99
N LEU A 325 -5.81 3.11 13.10
CA LEU A 325 -4.49 2.49 13.28
C LEU A 325 -4.24 1.35 12.31
N GLY A 326 -5.25 0.51 12.03
CA GLY A 326 -5.16 -0.54 11.03
C GLY A 326 -4.89 0.01 9.63
N SER A 327 -5.65 1.02 9.23
CA SER A 327 -5.44 1.71 7.95
C SER A 327 -4.06 2.35 7.86
N LEU A 328 -3.67 3.11 8.90
CA LEU A 328 -2.35 3.74 9.01
C LEU A 328 -1.23 2.70 8.93
N SER A 329 -1.39 1.59 9.65
CA SER A 329 -0.44 0.49 9.71
C SER A 329 -0.18 -0.01 8.30
N PHE A 330 -1.20 -0.52 7.60
CA PHE A 330 -1.06 -1.04 6.24
C PHE A 330 -0.45 -0.01 5.27
N LEU A 331 -0.94 1.24 5.29
CA LEU A 331 -0.42 2.29 4.41
C LEU A 331 1.06 2.64 4.69
N SER A 332 1.51 2.51 5.95
CA SER A 332 2.91 2.73 6.31
C SER A 332 3.80 1.58 5.83
N GLU A 333 3.30 0.35 5.81
CA GLU A 333 4.03 -0.83 5.27
C GLU A 333 4.30 -0.71 3.79
N MET A 334 3.31 -0.14 3.10
CA MET A 334 3.41 0.18 1.69
C MET A 334 4.23 1.46 1.43
N ASN A 335 4.76 2.12 2.46
CA ASN A 335 5.46 3.40 2.39
C ASN A 335 4.64 4.53 1.74
N ILE A 336 3.31 4.40 1.72
CA ILE A 336 2.36 5.41 1.24
C ILE A 336 2.21 6.52 2.30
N ILE A 337 2.10 6.13 3.57
CA ILE A 337 2.28 7.03 4.70
C ILE A 337 3.72 6.90 5.18
N ASN A 338 4.45 8.01 5.12
CA ASN A 338 5.85 8.12 5.50
C ASN A 338 6.11 9.57 5.97
N THR A 339 7.34 9.94 6.35
CA THR A 339 7.65 11.27 6.92
C THR A 339 7.26 12.46 6.02
N THR A 340 7.08 12.25 4.72
CA THR A 340 6.75 13.28 3.73
C THR A 340 5.25 13.41 3.47
N THR A 341 4.46 12.44 3.92
CA THR A 341 3.01 12.40 3.72
C THR A 341 2.30 13.31 4.74
N PRO A 342 1.56 14.35 4.31
CA PRO A 342 0.77 15.18 5.21
C PRO A 342 -0.39 14.40 5.84
N LEU A 343 -0.61 14.63 7.13
CA LEU A 343 -1.63 13.94 7.91
C LEU A 343 -2.56 14.95 8.59
N THR A 344 -3.85 14.68 8.59
CA THR A 344 -4.85 15.50 9.30
C THR A 344 -5.75 14.61 10.14
N GLY A 345 -6.12 15.06 11.33
CA GLY A 345 -6.98 14.29 12.22
C GLY A 345 -7.84 15.18 13.09
N GLY A 346 -9.10 14.76 13.29
CA GLY A 346 -10.01 15.32 14.28
C GLY A 346 -10.42 14.25 15.29
N SER A 347 -10.54 14.60 16.57
CA SER A 347 -10.93 13.68 17.65
C SER A 347 -10.01 12.46 17.72
N ALA A 348 -10.56 11.25 17.69
CA ALA A 348 -9.82 9.99 17.53
C ALA A 348 -8.78 10.01 16.38
N GLY A 349 -9.07 10.71 15.28
CA GLY A 349 -8.11 10.93 14.20
C GLY A 349 -6.92 11.79 14.62
N ALA A 350 -7.13 12.80 15.47
CA ALA A 350 -6.04 13.63 16.03
C ALA A 350 -5.12 12.81 16.94
N ILE A 351 -5.70 11.96 17.80
CA ILE A 351 -4.94 11.00 18.63
C ILE A 351 -4.09 10.12 17.72
N THR A 352 -4.69 9.57 16.66
CA THR A 352 -4.00 8.69 15.69
C THR A 352 -2.80 9.39 15.05
N VAL A 353 -3.00 10.57 14.45
CA VAL A 353 -1.92 11.24 13.69
C VAL A 353 -0.80 11.76 14.60
N VAL A 354 -1.14 12.28 15.79
CA VAL A 354 -0.14 12.75 16.76
C VAL A 354 0.67 11.58 17.28
N ALA A 355 0.02 10.52 17.76
CA ALA A 355 0.74 9.35 18.28
C ALA A 355 1.64 8.71 17.20
N ALA A 356 1.11 8.52 15.99
CA ALA A 356 1.86 7.94 14.87
C ALA A 356 3.07 8.77 14.42
N SER A 357 3.03 10.09 14.59
CA SER A 357 4.07 10.99 14.06
C SER A 357 5.09 11.45 15.08
N THR A 358 4.77 11.36 16.37
CA THR A 358 5.56 12.05 17.41
C THR A 358 6.08 11.14 18.50
N MET A 359 5.46 9.98 18.68
CA MET A 359 5.40 9.41 20.01
C MET A 359 6.05 8.04 20.10
N LYS A 360 5.55 7.09 19.32
CA LYS A 360 5.96 5.69 19.37
C LYS A 360 5.69 5.07 18.01
N PRO A 361 6.73 4.63 17.32
CA PRO A 361 6.68 4.31 15.89
C PRO A 361 6.04 2.96 15.58
N ASP A 362 5.98 2.06 16.56
CA ASP A 362 5.49 0.71 16.35
C ASP A 362 4.00 0.64 16.62
N VAL A 363 3.28 0.07 15.65
CA VAL A 363 1.83 -0.08 15.66
C VAL A 363 1.33 -0.90 16.85
N ILE A 364 2.17 -1.79 17.38
CA ILE A 364 1.86 -2.61 18.56
C ILE A 364 1.69 -1.74 19.80
N GLU A 365 2.62 -0.81 20.05
CA GLU A 365 2.55 0.10 21.20
C GLU A 365 1.33 1.01 21.10
N LEU A 366 1.04 1.51 19.88
CA LEU A 366 -0.18 2.29 19.61
C LEU A 366 -1.45 1.47 19.90
N MET A 367 -1.46 0.19 19.55
CA MET A 367 -2.58 -0.69 19.87
C MET A 367 -2.70 -0.92 21.38
N LEU A 368 -1.61 -1.15 22.11
CA LEU A 368 -1.64 -1.31 23.58
C LEU A 368 -2.22 -0.07 24.28
N ILE A 369 -1.82 1.14 23.87
CA ILE A 369 -2.38 2.40 24.37
C ILE A 369 -3.87 2.49 24.06
N THR A 370 -4.26 2.07 22.86
CA THR A 370 -5.65 2.08 22.42
C THR A 370 -6.51 1.08 23.19
N GLU A 371 -6.02 -0.15 23.39
CA GLU A 371 -6.68 -1.18 24.20
C GLU A 371 -6.92 -0.69 25.62
N GLN A 372 -5.93 -0.04 26.23
CA GLN A 372 -6.06 0.53 27.56
C GLN A 372 -7.09 1.68 27.60
N LEU A 373 -7.06 2.59 26.63
CA LEU A 373 -8.04 3.67 26.50
C LEU A 373 -9.46 3.12 26.32
N CYS A 374 -9.62 2.09 25.50
CA CYS A 374 -10.88 1.40 25.26
C CYS A 374 -11.40 0.71 26.52
N GLU A 375 -10.53 0.05 27.28
CA GLU A 375 -10.89 -0.60 28.55
C GLU A 375 -11.33 0.40 29.60
N GLU A 376 -10.63 1.55 29.70
CA GLU A 376 -11.07 2.65 30.57
C GLU A 376 -12.43 3.20 30.15
N GLY A 377 -12.69 3.33 28.84
CA GLY A 377 -13.98 3.79 28.32
C GLY A 377 -15.13 2.85 28.67
N ARG A 378 -14.86 1.54 28.65
CA ARG A 378 -15.83 0.50 28.99
C ARG A 378 -16.10 0.44 30.50
N THR A 379 -15.08 0.58 31.33
CA THR A 379 -15.18 0.40 32.79
C THR A 379 -15.61 1.66 33.53
N LYS A 380 -15.08 2.83 33.14
CA LYS A 380 -15.36 4.12 33.79
C LYS A 380 -16.49 4.90 33.10
N GLY A 381 -16.75 4.60 31.83
CA GLY A 381 -17.69 5.34 31.00
C GLY A 381 -17.12 6.68 30.51
N PRO A 382 -17.46 7.13 29.29
CA PRO A 382 -16.94 8.38 28.74
C PRO A 382 -17.72 9.63 29.17
N MET A 383 -18.94 9.47 29.70
CA MET A 383 -19.81 10.59 30.08
C MET A 383 -19.18 11.50 31.14
N ASN A 384 -18.95 12.77 30.79
CA ASN A 384 -18.22 13.78 31.56
C ASN A 384 -16.80 13.37 31.98
N ASN A 385 -16.21 12.38 31.30
CA ASN A 385 -14.90 11.83 31.67
C ASN A 385 -13.96 11.66 30.47
N LEU A 386 -14.44 11.76 29.22
CA LEU A 386 -13.61 11.55 28.03
C LEU A 386 -12.39 12.48 27.98
N ASP A 387 -12.52 13.75 28.38
CA ASP A 387 -11.38 14.67 28.38
C ASP A 387 -10.28 14.19 29.33
N ASN A 388 -10.64 13.78 30.55
CA ASN A 388 -9.69 13.21 31.50
C ASN A 388 -9.06 11.91 30.99
N MET A 389 -9.83 11.05 30.33
CA MET A 389 -9.31 9.82 29.75
C MET A 389 -8.28 10.10 28.65
N VAL A 390 -8.59 11.03 27.75
CA VAL A 390 -7.67 11.45 26.67
C VAL A 390 -6.42 12.10 27.26
N LYS A 391 -6.59 13.01 28.23
CA LYS A 391 -5.47 13.64 28.95
C LYS A 391 -4.57 12.61 29.63
N ASN A 392 -5.14 11.71 30.43
CA ASN A 392 -4.38 10.67 31.13
C ASN A 392 -3.72 9.68 30.17
N SER A 393 -4.34 9.41 29.02
CA SER A 393 -3.69 8.64 27.94
C SER A 393 -2.45 9.39 27.43
N LEU A 394 -2.61 10.64 27.01
CA LEU A 394 -1.51 11.49 26.50
C LEU A 394 -0.36 11.63 27.52
N ASP A 395 -0.68 11.94 28.78
CA ASP A 395 0.32 12.14 29.84
C ASP A 395 1.14 10.87 30.15
N ARG A 396 0.61 9.67 29.90
CA ARG A 396 1.37 8.41 30.07
C ARG A 396 2.51 8.26 29.08
N TRP A 397 2.46 9.00 27.97
CA TRP A 397 3.24 8.61 26.81
C TRP A 397 3.92 9.75 26.07
N MET A 398 3.55 10.99 26.37
CA MET A 398 4.21 12.19 25.85
C MET A 398 5.53 12.43 26.57
N ILE A 399 6.63 12.49 25.82
CA ILE A 399 7.97 12.86 26.31
C ILE A 399 8.34 14.28 25.84
N PRO A 400 9.20 15.02 26.57
CA PRO A 400 9.61 16.37 26.19
C PRO A 400 10.08 16.48 24.72
N GLY A 401 9.77 17.61 24.07
CA GLY A 401 10.26 17.90 22.71
C GLY A 401 9.46 17.28 21.55
N MET A 402 8.49 16.42 21.81
CA MET A 402 7.64 15.80 20.77
C MET A 402 6.93 16.82 19.86
N TYR A 403 6.49 17.95 20.42
CA TYR A 403 5.88 19.03 19.63
C TYR A 403 6.79 19.56 18.52
N ARG A 404 8.12 19.53 18.72
CA ARG A 404 9.10 19.96 17.71
C ARG A 404 9.21 18.97 16.56
N VAL A 405 9.07 17.67 16.86
CA VAL A 405 9.02 16.62 15.84
C VAL A 405 7.80 16.83 14.95
N ALA A 406 6.62 17.05 15.56
CA ALA A 406 5.40 17.39 14.81
C ALA A 406 5.60 18.62 13.92
N ASN A 407 6.10 19.72 14.48
CA ASN A 407 6.28 20.98 13.76
C ASN A 407 7.30 20.90 12.61
N LYS A 408 8.36 20.07 12.76
CA LYS A 408 9.43 19.92 11.76
C LYS A 408 9.17 18.81 10.74
N ARG A 409 8.15 17.99 10.94
CA ARG A 409 7.78 16.90 10.03
C ARG A 409 7.62 17.44 8.59
N ILE A 410 8.14 16.69 7.62
CA ILE A 410 8.13 17.14 6.21
C ILE A 410 6.70 17.23 5.67
N GLY A 411 5.94 16.14 5.84
CA GLY A 411 4.51 16.12 5.64
C GLY A 411 3.81 16.72 6.85
N GLU A 412 3.22 17.90 6.69
CA GLU A 412 2.61 18.65 7.78
C GLU A 412 1.57 17.82 8.54
N LEU A 413 1.64 17.86 9.87
CA LEU A 413 0.63 17.29 10.76
C LEU A 413 -0.38 18.38 11.14
N ARG A 414 -1.67 18.07 11.01
CA ARG A 414 -2.77 19.00 11.30
C ARG A 414 -3.78 18.38 12.26
N VAL A 415 -4.04 19.05 13.38
CA VAL A 415 -5.11 18.73 14.32
C VAL A 415 -6.29 19.66 14.07
N SER A 416 -7.47 19.09 13.85
CA SER A 416 -8.69 19.87 13.64
C SER A 416 -9.56 19.98 14.88
N MET A 417 -10.19 21.13 15.06
CA MET A 417 -11.12 21.42 16.16
C MET A 417 -12.12 22.48 15.70
N ALA A 418 -13.21 22.68 16.43
CA ALA A 418 -14.16 23.74 16.13
C ALA A 418 -14.21 24.78 17.25
N SER A 419 -14.29 26.06 16.90
CA SER A 419 -14.71 27.12 17.84
C SER A 419 -16.18 27.45 17.59
N ARG A 420 -16.91 27.88 18.62
CA ARG A 420 -18.30 28.33 18.45
C ARG A 420 -18.38 29.84 18.50
N LYS A 421 -18.78 30.48 17.40
CA LYS A 421 -19.06 31.93 17.34
C LYS A 421 -20.48 32.13 16.82
N HIS A 422 -21.29 32.93 17.51
CA HIS A 422 -22.70 33.22 17.14
C HIS A 422 -23.53 31.96 16.83
N LEU A 423 -23.50 30.97 17.72
CA LEU A 423 -24.19 29.67 17.59
C LEU A 423 -23.73 28.76 16.44
N LYS A 424 -22.79 29.19 15.59
CA LYS A 424 -22.20 28.38 14.51
C LYS A 424 -20.82 27.84 14.91
N TYR A 425 -20.54 26.61 14.48
CA TYR A 425 -19.20 26.04 14.57
C TYR A 425 -18.33 26.55 13.42
N ASN A 426 -17.14 27.03 13.75
CA ASN A 426 -16.11 27.42 12.80
C ASN A 426 -14.92 26.47 12.96
N GLY A 427 -14.59 25.75 11.90
CA GLY A 427 -13.44 24.87 11.87
C GLY A 427 -12.13 25.65 12.05
N LYS A 428 -11.23 25.06 12.84
CA LYS A 428 -9.88 25.55 13.13
C LYS A 428 -8.93 24.37 12.94
N VAL A 429 -7.79 24.64 12.33
CA VAL A 429 -6.72 23.67 12.13
C VAL A 429 -5.47 24.20 12.81
N VAL A 430 -4.80 23.32 13.56
CA VAL A 430 -3.56 23.61 14.26
C VAL A 430 -2.48 22.69 13.72
N SER A 431 -1.39 23.26 13.21
CA SER A 431 -0.22 22.51 12.72
C SER A 431 1.10 22.93 13.36
N GLN A 432 1.07 23.95 14.21
CA GLN A 432 2.24 24.45 14.93
C GLN A 432 1.93 24.56 16.41
N PHE A 433 2.71 23.81 17.19
CA PHE A 433 2.60 23.69 18.64
C PHE A 433 3.74 24.44 19.32
N THR A 434 3.45 25.11 20.43
CA THR A 434 4.45 25.91 21.16
C THR A 434 5.27 25.08 22.14
N ASP A 435 4.62 24.08 22.75
CA ASP A 435 5.22 23.08 23.63
C ASP A 435 4.38 21.79 23.63
N ASN A 436 4.76 20.83 24.48
CA ASN A 436 4.02 19.58 24.65
C ASN A 436 2.63 19.78 25.26
N ASP A 437 2.46 20.75 26.16
CA ASP A 437 1.16 21.00 26.80
C ASP A 437 0.16 21.58 25.80
N ASP A 438 0.60 22.52 24.95
CA ASP A 438 -0.17 23.08 23.84
C ASP A 438 -0.53 22.00 22.80
N MET A 439 0.39 21.06 22.51
CA MET A 439 0.08 19.91 21.65
C MET A 439 -0.96 18.97 22.30
N ARG A 440 -0.80 18.65 23.58
CA ARG A 440 -1.77 17.84 24.34
C ARG A 440 -3.15 18.49 24.35
N ASP A 441 -3.20 19.78 24.65
CA ASP A 441 -4.45 20.53 24.73
C ASP A 441 -5.15 20.64 23.37
N ALA A 442 -4.39 20.75 22.27
CA ALA A 442 -4.94 20.66 20.93
C ALA A 442 -5.64 19.32 20.67
N VAL A 443 -5.04 18.19 21.07
CA VAL A 443 -5.63 16.84 20.91
C VAL A 443 -6.83 16.64 21.82
N ARG A 444 -6.75 17.09 23.08
CA ARG A 444 -7.86 17.04 24.05
C ARG A 444 -9.08 17.77 23.53
N VAL A 445 -8.89 19.03 23.09
CA VAL A 445 -9.96 19.84 22.53
C VAL A 445 -10.49 19.30 21.21
N SER A 446 -9.62 18.76 20.36
CA SER A 446 -10.03 18.06 19.14
C SER A 446 -10.94 16.86 19.43
N SER A 447 -10.85 16.28 20.63
CA SER A 447 -11.69 15.17 21.11
C SER A 447 -12.85 15.62 22.02
N ASN A 448 -13.08 16.94 22.16
CA ASN A 448 -14.08 17.49 23.07
C ASN A 448 -15.50 17.43 22.47
N ILE A 449 -16.10 16.24 22.50
CA ILE A 449 -17.49 15.99 22.13
C ILE A 449 -18.42 16.70 23.14
N PRO A 450 -19.25 17.68 22.70
CA PRO A 450 -20.15 18.42 23.57
C PRO A 450 -21.12 17.50 24.33
N GLY A 451 -21.19 17.66 25.66
CA GLY A 451 -22.08 16.88 26.52
C GLY A 451 -21.61 15.46 26.83
N LEU A 452 -20.56 14.97 26.16
CA LEU A 452 -19.92 13.70 26.48
C LEU A 452 -18.60 13.90 27.22
N SER A 453 -17.78 14.89 26.85
CA SER A 453 -16.37 14.87 27.28
C SER A 453 -16.08 15.51 28.62
N SER A 454 -16.74 16.62 28.91
CA SER A 454 -16.64 17.35 30.17
C SER A 454 -17.93 18.14 30.38
N SER A 455 -18.27 18.37 31.65
CA SER A 455 -19.32 19.31 32.04
C SER A 455 -18.87 20.77 31.93
N GLU A 456 -17.56 21.01 31.92
CA GLU A 456 -16.96 22.35 31.83
C GLU A 456 -16.49 22.65 30.40
N PRO A 457 -16.45 23.93 29.99
CA PRO A 457 -15.86 24.32 28.72
C PRO A 457 -14.37 23.95 28.67
N VAL A 458 -13.95 23.32 27.58
CA VAL A 458 -12.52 23.03 27.33
C VAL A 458 -11.95 24.12 26.43
N TYR A 459 -10.83 24.69 26.86
CA TYR A 459 -10.20 25.83 26.21
C TYR A 459 -8.96 25.41 25.42
N PHE A 460 -8.76 26.02 24.26
CA PHE A 460 -7.51 25.97 23.52
C PHE A 460 -7.07 27.40 23.17
N ARG A 461 -5.89 27.81 23.67
CA ARG A 461 -5.34 29.17 23.48
C ARG A 461 -6.36 30.29 23.78
N GLY A 462 -7.07 30.15 24.90
CA GLY A 462 -8.05 31.13 25.37
C GLY A 462 -9.43 31.08 24.71
N GLU A 463 -9.66 30.24 23.70
CA GLU A 463 -10.97 30.06 23.07
C GLU A 463 -11.63 28.75 23.52
N VAL A 464 -12.95 28.77 23.75
CA VAL A 464 -13.72 27.53 23.96
C VAL A 464 -13.81 26.79 22.63
N CYS A 465 -13.37 25.54 22.65
CA CYS A 465 -13.29 24.72 21.46
C CYS A 465 -13.90 23.33 21.68
N TYR A 466 -14.27 22.71 20.57
CA TYR A 466 -15.06 21.49 20.49
C TYR A 466 -14.44 20.52 19.48
N ASP A 467 -14.99 19.31 19.49
CA ASP A 467 -14.54 18.18 18.68
C ASP A 467 -14.32 18.53 17.20
N GLY A 468 -13.27 17.95 16.62
CA GLY A 468 -12.89 18.11 15.21
C GLY A 468 -13.97 17.68 14.21
N PHE A 469 -14.93 16.84 14.61
CA PHE A 469 -16.12 16.53 13.82
C PHE A 469 -16.89 17.77 13.39
N PHE A 470 -16.98 18.77 14.26
CA PHE A 470 -17.67 20.03 13.97
C PHE A 470 -16.83 21.00 13.13
N ALA A 471 -15.57 20.67 12.85
CA ALA A 471 -14.67 21.50 12.08
C ALA A 471 -14.84 21.31 10.56
N ALA A 472 -15.27 20.12 10.13
CA ALA A 472 -15.40 19.77 8.73
C ALA A 472 -16.77 20.14 8.15
N GLY A 473 -16.82 20.38 6.83
CA GLY A 473 -18.09 20.50 6.11
C GLY A 473 -18.87 19.19 6.12
N ARG A 474 -20.19 19.26 5.90
CA ARG A 474 -21.06 18.05 5.86
C ARG A 474 -20.62 17.03 4.80
N THR A 475 -20.03 17.48 3.70
CA THR A 475 -19.54 16.65 2.60
C THR A 475 -18.20 15.97 2.87
N ASP A 476 -17.51 16.40 3.92
CA ASP A 476 -16.18 15.91 4.29
C ASP A 476 -16.24 14.83 5.37
N PHE A 477 -17.43 14.55 5.93
CA PHE A 477 -17.68 13.48 6.89
C PHE A 477 -16.71 13.50 8.09
N GLY A 478 -16.36 14.70 8.57
CA GLY A 478 -15.42 14.89 9.68
C GLY A 478 -13.94 14.94 9.27
N CYS A 479 -13.61 14.67 8.00
CA CYS A 479 -12.23 14.63 7.50
C CYS A 479 -11.83 15.92 6.78
N LEU A 480 -11.07 16.79 7.43
CA LEU A 480 -10.59 18.04 6.82
C LEU A 480 -9.46 17.81 5.79
N PRO A 481 -9.32 18.68 4.77
CA PRO A 481 -8.23 18.60 3.82
C PRO A 481 -6.84 18.70 4.47
N THR A 482 -5.90 17.94 3.92
CA THR A 482 -4.48 17.98 4.30
C THR A 482 -3.72 19.10 3.57
N ALA A 483 -2.41 19.19 3.77
CA ALA A 483 -1.52 20.09 3.03
C ALA A 483 -1.16 19.58 1.62
N ALA A 484 -1.63 18.39 1.25
CA ALA A 484 -1.35 17.79 -0.05
C ALA A 484 -2.37 18.20 -1.11
N THR A 485 -2.02 18.03 -2.40
CA THR A 485 -2.92 18.33 -3.52
C THR A 485 -4.18 17.46 -3.52
N ARG A 486 -4.07 16.22 -3.03
CA ARG A 486 -5.16 15.26 -2.89
C ARG A 486 -5.24 14.78 -1.44
N THR A 487 -6.46 14.70 -0.90
CA THR A 487 -6.71 14.16 0.43
C THR A 487 -7.56 12.89 0.36
N VAL A 488 -7.00 11.79 0.84
CA VAL A 488 -7.72 10.52 1.07
C VAL A 488 -8.30 10.52 2.47
N ARG A 489 -9.58 10.20 2.59
CA ARG A 489 -10.33 10.23 3.84
C ARG A 489 -10.50 8.81 4.37
N ILE A 490 -10.01 8.56 5.58
CA ILE A 490 -10.14 7.28 6.28
C ILE A 490 -11.30 7.40 7.26
N ASN A 491 -12.33 6.57 7.10
CA ASN A 491 -13.54 6.65 7.91
C ASN A 491 -14.17 5.26 8.13
N PRO A 492 -14.31 4.80 9.40
CA PRO A 492 -14.92 3.49 9.69
C PRO A 492 -16.44 3.44 9.48
N PHE A 493 -17.10 4.59 9.31
CA PHE A 493 -18.54 4.66 9.08
C PHE A 493 -18.85 4.53 7.58
N MET A 494 -19.96 3.87 7.25
CA MET A 494 -20.55 3.83 5.91
C MET A 494 -21.13 5.22 5.58
N MET A 495 -20.26 6.20 5.32
CA MET A 495 -20.58 7.55 4.85
C MET A 495 -20.00 7.84 3.45
N GLY A 496 -20.53 8.84 2.75
CA GLY A 496 -19.96 9.24 1.44
C GLY A 496 -20.38 8.43 0.21
N ARG A 497 -21.40 7.56 0.29
CA ARG A 497 -21.88 6.74 -0.85
C ARG A 497 -22.05 7.52 -2.17
N LEU A 498 -22.65 8.71 -2.12
CA LEU A 498 -22.85 9.54 -3.30
C LEU A 498 -21.54 10.08 -3.88
N ALA A 499 -20.58 10.44 -3.03
CA ALA A 499 -19.27 10.93 -3.46
C ALA A 499 -18.46 9.81 -4.15
N MET A 500 -18.40 8.62 -3.55
CA MET A 500 -17.71 7.47 -4.15
C MET A 500 -18.37 6.95 -5.42
N ASN A 501 -19.70 7.04 -5.56
CA ASN A 501 -20.35 6.65 -6.81
C ASN A 501 -20.03 7.59 -7.99
N ARG A 502 -19.51 8.79 -7.69
CA ARG A 502 -19.05 9.79 -8.66
C ARG A 502 -17.56 9.67 -8.97
N GLN A 503 -16.85 8.80 -8.28
CA GLN A 503 -15.42 8.57 -8.47
C GLN A 503 -15.21 7.59 -9.63
N LEU A 504 -14.39 7.99 -10.61
CA LEU A 504 -14.02 7.16 -11.76
C LEU A 504 -12.51 6.89 -11.72
N LEU A 505 -11.68 7.94 -11.80
CA LEU A 505 -10.23 7.83 -11.62
C LEU A 505 -9.75 8.20 -10.21
N TYR A 506 -10.55 8.92 -9.43
CA TYR A 506 -10.23 9.22 -8.02
C TYR A 506 -10.73 8.13 -7.09
N ASN A 507 -9.94 7.69 -6.11
CA ASN A 507 -10.45 6.98 -4.93
C ASN A 507 -10.05 7.72 -3.66
N ASP A 508 -10.89 8.63 -3.18
CA ASP A 508 -10.53 9.50 -2.04
C ASP A 508 -11.04 8.99 -0.69
N PHE A 509 -11.48 7.74 -0.61
CA PHE A 509 -12.10 7.18 0.58
C PHE A 509 -11.59 5.77 0.87
N ILE A 510 -11.12 5.58 2.10
CA ILE A 510 -10.89 4.28 2.72
C ILE A 510 -12.01 4.12 3.73
N ASN A 511 -12.97 3.27 3.39
CA ASN A 511 -14.11 2.97 4.25
C ASN A 511 -14.76 1.62 3.84
N PRO A 512 -15.72 1.14 4.66
CA PRO A 512 -16.40 -0.12 4.39
C PRO A 512 -17.29 -0.17 3.13
N PHE A 513 -17.53 0.95 2.42
CA PHE A 513 -18.27 0.91 1.16
C PHE A 513 -17.48 0.31 -0.01
N LEU A 514 -16.20 0.00 0.19
CA LEU A 514 -15.40 -0.72 -0.78
C LEU A 514 -15.78 -2.21 -0.86
N GLU A 515 -16.26 -2.79 0.25
CA GLU A 515 -16.55 -4.22 0.37
C GLU A 515 -17.55 -4.77 -0.66
N PRO A 516 -18.67 -4.09 -1.00
CA PRO A 516 -19.59 -4.57 -2.04
C PRO A 516 -18.95 -4.71 -3.44
N LYS A 517 -17.74 -4.18 -3.64
CA LYS A 517 -16.98 -4.29 -4.89
C LYS A 517 -15.89 -5.36 -4.84
N ASP A 518 -15.83 -6.18 -3.79
CA ASP A 518 -14.82 -7.23 -3.61
C ASP A 518 -14.78 -8.24 -4.78
N VAL A 519 -15.88 -8.45 -5.49
CA VAL A 519 -15.90 -9.26 -6.73
C VAL A 519 -14.86 -8.80 -7.75
N TYR A 520 -14.67 -7.49 -7.91
CA TYR A 520 -13.71 -6.92 -8.85
C TYR A 520 -12.28 -6.97 -8.30
N VAL A 521 -12.12 -6.79 -6.98
CA VAL A 521 -10.83 -6.97 -6.30
C VAL A 521 -10.33 -8.40 -6.49
N VAL A 522 -11.18 -9.40 -6.22
CA VAL A 522 -10.84 -10.82 -6.35
C VAL A 522 -10.50 -11.17 -7.79
N HIS A 523 -11.29 -10.72 -8.77
CA HIS A 523 -10.97 -10.90 -10.19
C HIS A 523 -9.61 -10.29 -10.54
N TYR A 524 -9.35 -9.04 -10.13
CA TYR A 524 -8.10 -8.36 -10.41
C TYR A 524 -6.89 -9.08 -9.80
N LEU A 525 -7.00 -9.55 -8.55
CA LEU A 525 -5.93 -10.33 -7.89
C LEU A 525 -5.66 -11.66 -8.61
N ARG A 526 -6.71 -12.40 -9.01
CA ARG A 526 -6.57 -13.64 -9.80
C ARG A 526 -5.87 -13.37 -11.13
N LEU A 527 -6.30 -12.34 -11.85
CA LEU A 527 -5.66 -11.92 -13.11
C LEU A 527 -4.18 -11.62 -12.88
N LYS A 528 -3.83 -10.78 -11.90
CA LYS A 528 -2.44 -10.41 -11.63
C LYS A 528 -1.58 -11.58 -11.16
N CYS A 529 -2.15 -12.51 -10.39
CA CYS A 529 -1.47 -13.75 -10.02
C CYS A 529 -1.19 -14.64 -11.24
N LEU A 530 -2.13 -14.73 -12.19
CA LEU A 530 -1.94 -15.44 -13.44
C LEU A 530 -0.83 -14.79 -14.26
N LEU A 531 -0.89 -13.47 -14.46
CA LEU A 531 0.12 -12.72 -15.22
C LEU A 531 1.51 -12.87 -14.60
N ARG A 532 1.64 -12.82 -13.27
CA ARG A 532 2.92 -13.10 -12.58
C ARG A 532 3.43 -14.50 -12.89
N SER A 533 2.55 -15.50 -12.90
CA SER A 533 2.93 -16.89 -13.23
C SER A 533 3.36 -17.03 -14.69
N LEU A 534 2.71 -16.32 -15.61
CA LEU A 534 3.08 -16.27 -17.03
C LEU A 534 4.42 -15.57 -17.25
N TRP A 535 4.70 -14.48 -16.53
CA TRP A 535 6.03 -13.84 -16.53
C TRP A 535 7.14 -14.79 -16.08
N ARG A 536 6.90 -15.57 -15.02
CA ARG A 536 7.89 -16.57 -14.57
C ARG A 536 8.19 -17.58 -15.68
N ARG A 537 7.15 -18.08 -16.33
CA ARG A 537 7.29 -19.02 -17.46
C ARG A 537 8.06 -18.40 -18.61
N LYS A 538 7.74 -17.17 -18.99
CA LYS A 538 8.48 -16.43 -20.02
C LYS A 538 9.97 -16.36 -19.70
N PHE A 539 10.33 -16.01 -18.46
CA PHE A 539 11.73 -15.95 -18.06
C PHE A 539 12.42 -17.31 -18.09
N ASP A 540 11.71 -18.40 -17.76
CA ASP A 540 12.25 -19.75 -17.88
C ASP A 540 12.49 -20.14 -19.36
N TYR A 541 11.62 -19.73 -20.28
CA TYR A 541 11.81 -19.93 -21.72
C TYR A 541 12.97 -19.09 -22.28
N GLU A 542 13.07 -17.82 -21.88
CA GLU A 542 14.17 -16.93 -22.25
C GLU A 542 15.52 -17.49 -21.77
N ALA A 543 15.59 -17.96 -20.53
CA ALA A 543 16.82 -18.54 -19.96
C ALA A 543 17.27 -19.81 -20.70
N LYS A 544 16.34 -20.54 -21.33
CA LYS A 544 16.62 -21.73 -22.15
C LYS A 544 16.83 -21.42 -23.63
N GLY A 545 16.66 -20.18 -24.07
CA GLY A 545 16.71 -19.79 -25.49
C GLY A 545 15.51 -20.28 -26.32
N ASN A 546 14.43 -20.73 -25.69
CA ASN A 546 13.29 -21.38 -26.36
C ASN A 546 12.11 -20.41 -26.60
N MET A 547 12.37 -19.21 -27.11
CA MET A 547 11.31 -18.20 -27.31
C MET A 547 10.24 -18.59 -28.34
N GLY A 548 10.57 -19.48 -29.29
CA GLY A 548 9.58 -20.06 -30.20
C GLY A 548 8.54 -20.93 -29.50
N GLU A 549 8.93 -21.68 -28.46
CA GLU A 549 8.00 -22.48 -27.66
C GLU A 549 7.09 -21.60 -26.80
N TRP A 550 7.63 -20.52 -26.21
CA TRP A 550 6.83 -19.51 -25.50
C TRP A 550 5.75 -18.92 -26.40
N ARG A 551 6.11 -18.56 -27.65
CA ARG A 551 5.15 -18.07 -28.64
C ARG A 551 4.02 -19.07 -28.91
N ASN A 552 4.36 -20.34 -29.19
CA ASN A 552 3.37 -21.39 -29.44
C ASN A 552 2.43 -21.60 -28.23
N GLU A 553 2.97 -21.51 -27.02
CA GLU A 553 2.20 -21.59 -25.78
C GLU A 553 1.23 -20.40 -25.63
N VAL A 554 1.67 -19.18 -25.93
CA VAL A 554 0.80 -17.98 -25.93
C VAL A 554 -0.30 -18.09 -26.99
N GLU A 555 0.01 -18.53 -28.22
CA GLU A 555 -1.00 -18.76 -29.26
C GLU A 555 -2.05 -19.81 -28.81
N SER A 556 -1.60 -20.88 -28.14
CA SER A 556 -2.47 -21.91 -27.59
C SER A 556 -3.39 -21.34 -26.50
N MET A 557 -2.89 -20.45 -25.64
CA MET A 557 -3.71 -19.76 -24.63
C MET A 557 -4.74 -18.82 -25.23
N ILE A 558 -4.40 -18.09 -26.30
CA ILE A 558 -5.35 -17.23 -27.02
C ILE A 558 -6.48 -18.07 -27.61
N ASN A 559 -6.14 -19.17 -28.28
CA ASN A 559 -7.15 -20.10 -28.82
C ASN A 559 -8.04 -20.68 -27.71
N ALA A 560 -7.45 -21.06 -26.57
CA ALA A 560 -8.22 -21.55 -25.43
C ALA A 560 -9.15 -20.47 -24.86
N TYR A 561 -8.68 -19.23 -24.72
CA TYR A 561 -9.50 -18.10 -24.27
C TYR A 561 -10.71 -17.88 -25.20
N ASP A 562 -10.48 -17.84 -26.51
CA ASP A 562 -11.54 -17.62 -27.50
C ASP A 562 -12.55 -18.78 -27.51
N MET A 563 -12.09 -20.02 -27.32
CA MET A 563 -12.99 -21.19 -27.16
C MET A 563 -13.87 -21.11 -25.92
N LEU A 564 -13.37 -20.55 -24.81
CA LEU A 564 -14.12 -20.44 -23.55
C LEU A 564 -15.12 -19.29 -23.57
N LYS A 565 -14.79 -18.21 -24.30
CA LYS A 565 -15.59 -16.99 -24.40
C LYS A 565 -16.60 -16.99 -25.56
N GLY A 566 -16.31 -17.68 -26.65
CA GLY A 566 -17.10 -17.63 -27.89
C GLY A 566 -18.10 -18.78 -28.11
N ASP A 567 -18.95 -18.57 -29.12
CA ASP A 567 -19.72 -19.59 -29.87
C ASP A 567 -18.97 -19.94 -31.17
N LEU A 568 -17.92 -20.77 -31.11
CA LEU A 568 -17.29 -21.30 -32.34
C LEU A 568 -18.14 -22.46 -32.91
N PRO A 569 -18.18 -22.68 -34.24
CA PRO A 569 -18.98 -23.73 -34.85
C PRO A 569 -18.59 -25.09 -34.28
N VAL A 570 -19.59 -25.80 -33.75
CA VAL A 570 -19.50 -27.21 -33.35
C VAL A 570 -18.95 -28.00 -34.53
N GLY A 571 -17.68 -28.44 -34.45
CA GLY A 571 -17.07 -29.21 -35.54
C GLY A 571 -15.54 -29.36 -35.52
N HIS A 572 -14.81 -28.59 -34.72
CA HIS A 572 -13.36 -28.70 -34.72
C HIS A 572 -12.87 -29.95 -33.94
N LYS A 573 -12.16 -30.86 -34.63
CA LYS A 573 -11.58 -32.14 -34.13
C LYS A 573 -10.58 -32.01 -32.95
N LEU A 574 -10.43 -30.82 -32.37
CA LEU A 574 -9.56 -30.49 -31.25
C LEU A 574 -10.21 -30.73 -29.88
N TRP A 575 -11.55 -30.78 -29.81
CA TRP A 575 -12.29 -30.88 -28.54
C TRP A 575 -12.08 -32.18 -27.75
N PRO A 576 -12.11 -33.39 -28.37
CA PRO A 576 -11.81 -34.63 -27.65
C PRO A 576 -10.39 -34.65 -27.06
N LYS A 577 -9.46 -33.89 -27.66
CA LYS A 577 -8.06 -33.78 -27.23
C LYS A 577 -7.89 -32.80 -26.07
N LEU A 578 -8.61 -31.66 -26.07
CA LEU A 578 -8.64 -30.73 -24.93
C LEU A 578 -9.38 -31.34 -23.72
N LYS A 579 -10.50 -32.03 -23.95
CA LYS A 579 -11.26 -32.76 -22.92
C LYS A 579 -10.41 -33.84 -22.25
N HIS A 580 -9.66 -34.63 -23.04
CA HIS A 580 -8.67 -35.58 -22.51
C HIS A 580 -7.49 -34.89 -21.81
N PHE A 581 -7.02 -33.73 -22.28
CA PHE A 581 -5.94 -32.96 -21.67
C PHE A 581 -6.31 -32.47 -20.27
N PHE A 582 -7.46 -31.81 -20.11
CA PHE A 582 -7.92 -31.34 -18.79
C PHE A 582 -8.29 -32.50 -17.86
N GLN A 583 -8.95 -33.55 -18.36
CA GLN A 583 -9.26 -34.72 -17.55
C GLN A 583 -8.02 -35.51 -17.10
N ARG A 584 -6.91 -35.50 -17.86
CA ARG A 584 -5.67 -36.24 -17.55
C ARG A 584 -4.72 -35.44 -16.65
N ALA A 585 -4.60 -34.12 -16.85
CA ALA A 585 -3.88 -33.23 -15.94
C ALA A 585 -4.47 -33.19 -14.52
N ILE A 586 -5.78 -33.48 -14.39
CA ILE A 586 -6.51 -33.55 -13.12
C ILE A 586 -6.48 -34.96 -12.51
N LYS A 587 -6.34 -36.03 -13.31
CA LYS A 587 -6.27 -37.43 -12.83
C LYS A 587 -4.86 -37.91 -12.45
N ASP A 588 -3.80 -37.28 -12.96
CA ASP A 588 -2.39 -37.69 -12.71
C ASP A 588 -1.86 -37.32 -11.30
N LYS A 589 -2.64 -37.64 -10.26
CA LYS A 589 -2.09 -37.89 -8.91
C LYS A 589 -1.93 -39.39 -8.60
N SER A 590 -2.47 -40.30 -9.43
CA SER A 590 -2.55 -41.72 -9.04
C SER A 590 -1.64 -42.73 -9.75
N ASP A 591 -1.13 -42.52 -10.97
CA ASP A 591 -0.50 -43.63 -11.70
C ASP A 591 0.80 -43.25 -12.44
N ALA A 592 1.93 -43.75 -11.93
CA ALA A 592 3.28 -43.42 -12.39
C ALA A 592 3.82 -44.29 -13.54
N GLU A 593 3.07 -45.24 -14.10
CA GLU A 593 3.69 -46.32 -14.92
C GLU A 593 3.32 -46.40 -16.42
N ALA A 594 2.43 -45.58 -16.98
CA ALA A 594 2.02 -45.75 -18.39
C ALA A 594 2.61 -44.70 -19.35
N ARG A 595 3.89 -44.81 -19.70
CA ARG A 595 4.54 -44.00 -20.76
C ARG A 595 5.02 -44.85 -21.94
N SER A 596 4.12 -45.23 -22.85
CA SER A 596 4.52 -45.58 -24.21
C SER A 596 3.32 -45.54 -25.17
N SER A 597 3.52 -44.90 -26.32
CA SER A 597 2.64 -44.76 -27.49
C SER A 597 1.73 -43.52 -27.55
N ILE A 598 1.66 -42.95 -28.77
CA ILE A 598 1.00 -41.71 -29.25
C ILE A 598 1.97 -40.52 -29.43
N SER A 599 2.37 -40.29 -30.69
CA SER A 599 3.36 -39.29 -31.13
C SER A 599 2.78 -37.91 -31.50
N TRP A 600 1.59 -37.55 -31.03
CA TRP A 600 1.00 -36.19 -31.15
C TRP A 600 0.34 -35.70 -29.84
N SER A 601 0.60 -36.39 -28.71
CA SER A 601 0.03 -36.11 -27.38
C SER A 601 1.06 -35.66 -26.35
N THR A 602 2.33 -35.55 -26.74
CA THR A 602 3.46 -35.27 -25.83
C THR A 602 3.81 -33.79 -25.74
N GLU A 603 3.39 -32.98 -26.72
CA GLU A 603 3.81 -31.57 -26.80
C GLU A 603 2.89 -30.66 -25.98
N CYS A 604 1.56 -30.76 -26.09
CA CYS A 604 0.64 -29.98 -25.24
C CYS A 604 0.54 -30.47 -23.78
N ALA A 605 0.73 -31.76 -23.52
CA ALA A 605 0.74 -32.31 -22.15
C ALA A 605 1.97 -31.88 -21.34
N ARG A 606 3.01 -31.33 -21.98
CA ARG A 606 4.16 -30.68 -21.33
C ARG A 606 3.88 -29.23 -20.91
N ILE A 607 2.78 -28.61 -21.35
CA ILE A 607 2.63 -27.15 -21.35
C ILE A 607 2.03 -26.58 -20.05
N PHE A 608 1.09 -27.24 -19.36
CA PHE A 608 0.51 -26.67 -18.14
C PHE A 608 0.77 -27.49 -16.88
N LYS A 609 1.30 -26.82 -15.84
CA LYS A 609 1.10 -27.29 -14.46
C LYS A 609 -0.41 -27.19 -14.15
N PRO A 610 -1.04 -28.20 -13.54
CA PRO A 610 -2.49 -28.21 -13.26
C PRO A 610 -3.00 -26.93 -12.57
N GLU A 611 -2.22 -26.39 -11.63
CA GLU A 611 -2.51 -25.17 -10.88
C GLU A 611 -2.63 -23.92 -11.77
N LEU A 612 -1.79 -23.80 -12.80
CA LEU A 612 -1.82 -22.66 -13.72
C LEU A 612 -3.04 -22.73 -14.65
N ALA A 613 -3.40 -23.93 -15.09
CA ALA A 613 -4.59 -24.16 -15.89
C ALA A 613 -5.87 -23.85 -15.10
N GLU A 614 -5.93 -24.23 -13.82
CA GLU A 614 -7.05 -23.88 -12.93
C GLU A 614 -7.18 -22.35 -12.77
N LEU A 615 -6.08 -21.66 -12.50
CA LEU A 615 -6.09 -20.21 -12.36
C LEU A 615 -6.48 -19.50 -13.68
N PHE A 616 -5.99 -19.99 -14.83
CA PHE A 616 -6.40 -19.50 -16.15
C PHE A 616 -7.93 -19.60 -16.33
N MET A 617 -8.50 -20.77 -16.03
CA MET A 617 -9.95 -21.00 -16.12
C MET A 617 -10.74 -20.09 -15.19
N LEU A 618 -10.28 -19.92 -13.94
CA LEU A 618 -10.92 -19.01 -12.97
C LEU A 618 -10.90 -17.56 -13.43
N VAL A 619 -9.79 -17.10 -14.01
CA VAL A 619 -9.69 -15.75 -14.58
C VAL A 619 -10.70 -15.59 -15.72
N VAL A 620 -10.70 -16.48 -16.71
CA VAL A 620 -11.64 -16.40 -17.85
C VAL A 620 -13.10 -16.46 -17.39
N ALA A 621 -13.43 -17.37 -16.46
CA ALA A 621 -14.78 -17.48 -15.92
C ALA A 621 -15.20 -16.20 -15.17
N SER A 622 -14.31 -15.61 -14.37
CA SER A 622 -14.59 -14.33 -13.71
C SER A 622 -14.71 -13.16 -14.68
N GLU A 623 -13.96 -13.14 -15.79
CA GLU A 623 -14.14 -12.14 -16.85
C GLU A 623 -15.53 -12.20 -17.48
N ILE A 624 -16.04 -13.41 -17.71
CA ILE A 624 -17.38 -13.67 -18.25
C ILE A 624 -18.45 -13.31 -17.21
N ALA A 625 -18.31 -13.77 -15.97
CA ALA A 625 -19.29 -13.56 -14.90
C ALA A 625 -19.51 -12.08 -14.56
N LEU A 626 -18.43 -11.31 -14.54
CA LEU A 626 -18.44 -9.90 -14.13
C LEU A 626 -18.55 -8.91 -15.30
N ASP A 627 -18.56 -9.41 -16.55
CA ASP A 627 -18.54 -8.58 -17.77
C ASP A 627 -17.36 -7.59 -17.79
N VAL A 628 -16.15 -8.10 -17.47
CA VAL A 628 -14.90 -7.31 -17.36
C VAL A 628 -13.87 -7.61 -18.45
N GLY A 629 -14.25 -8.39 -19.48
CA GLY A 629 -13.40 -8.66 -20.64
C GLY A 629 -13.34 -7.52 -21.67
N VAL A 630 -12.91 -7.84 -22.90
CA VAL A 630 -12.74 -6.89 -24.03
C VAL A 630 -13.91 -5.93 -24.28
N GLU A 631 -15.15 -6.38 -24.10
CA GLU A 631 -16.35 -5.56 -24.35
C GLU A 631 -16.84 -4.77 -23.12
N SER A 632 -16.07 -4.80 -22.03
CA SER A 632 -16.51 -4.24 -20.75
C SER A 632 -16.78 -2.74 -20.83
N LYS A 633 -17.87 -2.32 -20.20
CA LYS A 633 -18.20 -0.92 -19.91
C LYS A 633 -17.76 -0.50 -18.50
N LEU A 634 -17.11 -1.41 -17.78
CA LEU A 634 -16.62 -1.23 -16.41
C LEU A 634 -15.16 -0.75 -16.35
N SER A 635 -14.58 -0.44 -17.51
CA SER A 635 -13.25 0.15 -17.68
C SER A 635 -13.27 1.26 -18.73
N ALA A 636 -12.15 1.95 -18.88
CA ALA A 636 -11.95 3.05 -19.82
C ALA A 636 -11.79 2.58 -21.28
N ARG A 637 -11.66 1.26 -21.51
CA ARG A 637 -11.34 0.68 -22.81
C ARG A 637 -12.28 1.12 -23.94
N ASN A 638 -13.58 1.00 -23.69
CA ASN A 638 -14.62 1.22 -24.70
C ASN A 638 -15.18 2.66 -24.64
N LEU A 639 -14.44 3.58 -24.04
CA LEU A 639 -14.78 4.99 -24.01
C LEU A 639 -14.63 5.60 -25.41
N LYS A 640 -15.66 6.28 -25.92
CA LYS A 640 -15.62 6.94 -27.24
C LYS A 640 -15.21 8.41 -27.14
N GLY A 641 -14.65 8.95 -28.22
CA GLY A 641 -14.32 10.38 -28.37
C GLY A 641 -12.81 10.66 -28.38
N ASN A 642 -12.40 11.75 -29.03
CA ASN A 642 -10.99 12.18 -29.16
C ASN A 642 -10.43 12.63 -27.79
N LEU A 643 -9.22 12.18 -27.43
CA LEU A 643 -8.53 12.51 -26.18
C LEU A 643 -7.41 13.56 -26.34
N ASN A 644 -7.11 14.01 -27.56
CA ASN A 644 -6.06 15.00 -27.80
C ASN A 644 -6.33 16.30 -27.02
N GLY A 645 -5.32 16.78 -26.28
CA GLY A 645 -5.41 17.99 -25.42
C GLY A 645 -6.32 17.88 -24.19
N VAL A 646 -6.87 16.71 -23.88
CA VAL A 646 -7.77 16.52 -22.72
C VAL A 646 -6.97 16.28 -21.44
N ASP A 647 -7.19 17.10 -20.41
CA ASP A 647 -6.77 16.76 -19.05
C ASP A 647 -7.61 15.57 -18.53
N LEU A 648 -7.00 14.39 -18.56
CA LEU A 648 -7.63 13.12 -18.19
C LEU A 648 -8.11 13.12 -16.73
N ILE A 649 -7.35 13.76 -15.84
CA ILE A 649 -7.67 13.80 -14.43
C ILE A 649 -8.82 14.77 -14.17
N ALA A 650 -8.78 15.98 -14.73
CA ALA A 650 -9.89 16.92 -14.61
C ALA A 650 -11.19 16.39 -15.24
N ARG A 651 -11.07 15.65 -16.36
CA ARG A 651 -12.21 15.12 -17.10
C ARG A 651 -12.82 13.85 -16.48
N PHE A 652 -11.97 12.91 -16.06
CA PHE A 652 -12.39 11.57 -15.62
C PHE A 652 -12.13 11.30 -14.14
N GLY A 653 -11.57 12.25 -13.37
CA GLY A 653 -11.42 12.14 -11.92
C GLY A 653 -12.77 11.98 -11.20
N LEU A 654 -13.71 12.88 -11.48
CA LEU A 654 -15.08 12.87 -10.97
C LEU A 654 -16.11 12.88 -12.10
N LYS A 655 -17.25 12.22 -11.91
CA LYS A 655 -18.43 12.33 -12.77
C LYS A 655 -18.97 13.77 -12.74
N LYS A 656 -18.65 14.55 -13.77
CA LYS A 656 -19.17 15.90 -14.01
C LYS A 656 -19.98 15.94 -15.32
N GLY A 657 -21.03 16.77 -15.37
CA GLY A 657 -21.82 17.01 -16.59
C GLY A 657 -22.46 15.75 -17.19
N LEU A 658 -22.36 15.56 -18.51
CA LEU A 658 -22.91 14.43 -19.28
C LEU A 658 -22.50 13.04 -18.73
N LEU A 659 -21.34 12.92 -18.08
CA LEU A 659 -20.87 11.67 -17.46
C LEU A 659 -21.69 11.24 -16.23
N VAL A 660 -22.47 12.15 -15.63
CA VAL A 660 -23.42 11.80 -14.56
C VAL A 660 -24.57 10.95 -15.11
N PHE A 661 -24.96 11.18 -16.36
CA PHE A 661 -25.98 10.39 -17.06
C PHE A 661 -25.43 9.12 -17.70
N ALA A 662 -24.12 9.06 -17.94
CA ALA A 662 -23.45 7.84 -18.37
C ALA A 662 -23.36 6.85 -17.19
N ARG A 663 -23.82 5.61 -17.40
CA ARG A 663 -23.71 4.51 -16.41
C ARG A 663 -22.28 3.99 -16.21
N THR A 664 -21.27 4.64 -16.78
CA THR A 664 -19.87 4.21 -16.74
C THR A 664 -19.36 4.19 -15.31
N LYS A 665 -18.66 3.11 -14.96
CA LYS A 665 -17.97 2.90 -13.68
C LYS A 665 -16.61 2.31 -14.00
N PHE A 666 -15.51 2.92 -13.58
CA PHE A 666 -14.17 2.33 -13.74
C PHE A 666 -13.85 1.49 -12.51
N VAL A 667 -14.41 0.27 -12.48
CA VAL A 667 -14.22 -0.69 -11.39
C VAL A 667 -13.43 -1.93 -11.82
N ALA A 668 -13.07 -2.00 -13.10
CA ALA A 668 -12.25 -3.07 -13.68
C ALA A 668 -11.08 -2.50 -14.48
N THR A 669 -10.03 -3.31 -14.65
CA THR A 669 -8.89 -2.96 -15.52
C THR A 669 -9.31 -2.95 -17.00
N PRO A 670 -8.78 -2.04 -17.83
CA PRO A 670 -8.94 -2.10 -19.27
C PRO A 670 -8.05 -3.16 -19.94
N HIS A 671 -7.07 -3.72 -19.21
CA HIS A 671 -6.07 -4.67 -19.72
C HIS A 671 -6.39 -6.08 -19.23
N CYS A 672 -7.23 -6.80 -19.99
CA CYS A 672 -7.67 -8.14 -19.63
C CYS A 672 -6.66 -9.21 -20.05
N LEU A 673 -6.91 -10.48 -19.69
CA LEU A 673 -5.99 -11.58 -20.00
C LEU A 673 -5.67 -11.68 -21.51
N LEU A 674 -6.69 -11.50 -22.36
CA LEU A 674 -6.50 -11.58 -23.81
C LEU A 674 -5.58 -10.47 -24.35
N ASP A 675 -5.65 -9.26 -23.81
CA ASP A 675 -4.78 -8.16 -24.24
C ASP A 675 -3.34 -8.44 -23.90
N TRP A 676 -3.10 -9.00 -22.71
CA TRP A 676 -1.76 -9.36 -22.27
C TRP A 676 -1.16 -10.45 -23.16
N LEU A 677 -1.94 -11.50 -23.47
CA LEU A 677 -1.50 -12.59 -24.36
C LEU A 677 -1.22 -12.08 -25.78
N ARG A 678 -2.08 -11.23 -26.33
CA ARG A 678 -1.86 -10.62 -27.66
C ARG A 678 -0.62 -9.75 -27.69
N HIS A 679 -0.38 -8.96 -26.64
CA HIS A 679 0.86 -8.18 -26.52
C HIS A 679 2.11 -9.07 -26.51
N GLU A 680 2.08 -10.18 -25.77
CA GLU A 680 3.19 -11.15 -25.77
C GLU A 680 3.42 -11.78 -27.15
N LEU A 681 2.35 -12.15 -27.84
CA LEU A 681 2.43 -12.70 -29.20
C LEU A 681 3.05 -11.70 -30.19
N GLU A 682 2.63 -10.44 -30.16
CA GLU A 682 3.20 -9.37 -30.99
C GLU A 682 4.67 -9.10 -30.64
N SER A 683 5.01 -9.11 -29.35
CA SER A 683 6.38 -8.84 -28.90
C SER A 683 7.37 -9.92 -29.34
N THR A 684 6.94 -11.19 -29.40
CA THR A 684 7.77 -12.32 -29.84
C THR A 684 7.95 -12.36 -31.36
N ALA A 685 6.98 -11.84 -32.14
CA ALA A 685 7.10 -11.75 -33.59
C ALA A 685 8.19 -10.78 -34.06
N ARG A 686 8.53 -9.76 -33.26
CA ARG A 686 9.58 -8.77 -33.55
C ARG A 686 11.02 -9.33 -33.52
N PHE A 687 11.21 -10.58 -33.10
CA PHE A 687 12.50 -11.27 -33.11
C PHE A 687 12.76 -12.06 -34.41
N SER A 688 11.84 -12.05 -35.37
CA SER A 688 12.08 -12.54 -36.73
C SER A 688 12.94 -11.53 -37.50
N SER A 689 14.01 -12.00 -38.15
CA SER A 689 15.19 -11.24 -38.61
C SER A 689 14.99 -10.09 -39.62
N ASP A 690 13.76 -9.72 -39.99
CA ASP A 690 13.51 -8.77 -41.08
C ASP A 690 12.69 -7.52 -40.65
N TYR A 691 12.54 -7.25 -39.35
CA TYR A 691 11.79 -6.08 -38.89
C TYR A 691 12.71 -4.95 -38.42
N THR A 692 12.88 -3.90 -39.24
CA THR A 692 13.31 -2.58 -38.78
C THR A 692 12.23 -2.02 -37.85
N PRO A 693 12.51 -1.73 -36.57
CA PRO A 693 11.51 -1.17 -35.66
C PRO A 693 10.99 0.15 -36.25
N ALA A 694 9.67 0.31 -36.30
CA ALA A 694 9.07 1.61 -36.50
C ALA A 694 9.59 2.52 -35.38
N VAL A 695 10.28 3.59 -35.76
CA VAL A 695 10.93 4.53 -34.84
C VAL A 695 9.84 5.42 -34.22
N THR A 696 9.16 4.91 -33.19
CA THR A 696 8.40 5.78 -32.27
C THR A 696 9.40 6.40 -31.29
N HIS A 697 9.78 7.66 -31.56
CA HIS A 697 10.78 8.42 -30.77
C HIS A 697 10.31 8.89 -29.39
N ASP A 698 9.10 8.53 -28.93
CA ASP A 698 8.56 9.02 -27.65
C ASP A 698 8.88 8.05 -26.49
N PRO A 699 9.84 8.38 -25.60
CA PRO A 699 10.16 7.57 -24.43
C PRO A 699 9.00 7.47 -23.43
N GLU A 700 8.07 8.43 -23.39
CA GLU A 700 6.89 8.38 -22.51
C GLU A 700 5.97 7.24 -22.95
N LEU A 701 5.54 7.22 -24.22
CA LEU A 701 4.62 6.21 -24.75
C LEU A 701 5.14 4.78 -24.54
N GLU A 702 6.39 4.52 -24.90
CA GLU A 702 7.00 3.20 -24.76
C GLU A 702 7.10 2.76 -23.30
N LEU A 703 7.42 3.70 -22.40
CA LEU A 703 7.50 3.40 -20.98
C LEU A 703 6.11 3.12 -20.38
N LEU A 704 5.08 3.90 -20.72
CA LEU A 704 3.72 3.67 -20.24
C LEU A 704 3.17 2.32 -20.72
N LYS A 705 3.45 1.92 -21.97
CA LYS A 705 3.11 0.59 -22.50
C LYS A 705 3.79 -0.53 -21.70
N LYS A 706 5.08 -0.37 -21.40
CA LYS A 706 5.85 -1.29 -20.56
C LYS A 706 5.27 -1.40 -19.15
N ILE A 707 5.00 -0.27 -18.49
CA ILE A 707 4.39 -0.24 -17.15
C ILE A 707 3.05 -0.95 -17.15
N ARG A 708 2.15 -0.64 -18.09
CA ARG A 708 0.83 -1.30 -18.20
C ARG A 708 0.94 -2.82 -18.26
N HIS A 709 1.95 -3.34 -18.99
CA HIS A 709 2.14 -4.77 -19.23
C HIS A 709 2.74 -5.54 -18.02
N SER A 710 3.57 -4.88 -17.22
CA SER A 710 4.22 -5.49 -16.05
C SER A 710 3.69 -5.01 -14.69
N LEU A 711 2.72 -4.10 -14.61
CA LEU A 711 2.20 -3.58 -13.35
C LEU A 711 1.57 -4.67 -12.48
N MET A 712 2.05 -4.81 -11.24
CA MET A 712 1.54 -5.75 -10.25
C MET A 712 1.19 -5.03 -8.93
N PRO A 713 0.03 -5.33 -8.33
CA PRO A 713 -0.27 -4.93 -6.96
C PRO A 713 0.55 -5.74 -5.96
N PRO A 714 0.53 -5.39 -4.67
CA PRO A 714 1.03 -6.26 -3.61
C PRO A 714 0.36 -7.64 -3.69
N MET A 715 1.18 -8.69 -3.60
CA MET A 715 0.76 -10.08 -3.76
C MET A 715 0.43 -10.76 -2.42
N SER A 716 0.40 -9.99 -1.34
CA SER A 716 0.00 -10.44 -0.03
C SER A 716 -0.66 -9.34 0.80
N LEU A 717 -1.42 -9.75 1.82
CA LEU A 717 -1.93 -8.91 2.89
C LEU A 717 -1.70 -9.62 4.23
N SER A 718 -1.13 -8.93 5.20
CA SER A 718 -0.95 -9.47 6.54
C SER A 718 -1.99 -8.93 7.53
N TYR A 719 -2.53 -9.80 8.38
CA TYR A 719 -3.31 -9.48 9.58
C TYR A 719 -2.52 -9.78 10.83
N TYR A 720 -2.84 -9.10 11.92
CA TYR A 720 -2.10 -9.18 13.18
C TYR A 720 -2.87 -9.87 14.29
N TYR A 721 -4.18 -9.80 14.26
CA TYR A 721 -5.03 -10.33 15.32
C TYR A 721 -6.06 -11.33 14.82
N THR A 722 -6.27 -11.41 13.51
CA THR A 722 -7.33 -12.20 12.90
C THR A 722 -6.77 -13.18 11.89
N GLU A 723 -6.84 -14.48 12.19
CA GLU A 723 -6.53 -15.51 11.21
C GLU A 723 -7.77 -15.78 10.37
N PHE A 724 -7.72 -15.34 9.12
CA PHE A 724 -8.78 -15.52 8.17
C PHE A 724 -8.21 -15.55 6.73
N PRO A 725 -8.59 -16.52 5.88
CA PRO A 725 -7.99 -16.69 4.55
C PRO A 725 -8.58 -15.76 3.47
N TYR A 726 -9.34 -14.73 3.85
CA TYR A 726 -9.94 -13.77 2.91
C TYR A 726 -9.86 -12.34 3.42
N LEU A 727 -10.20 -11.37 2.55
CA LEU A 727 -10.45 -9.99 2.97
C LEU A 727 -11.52 -9.95 4.05
N LEU A 728 -11.21 -9.31 5.18
CA LEU A 728 -12.15 -9.21 6.29
C LEU A 728 -13.30 -8.30 5.90
N PRO A 729 -14.56 -8.74 6.07
CA PRO A 729 -15.72 -7.88 5.89
C PRO A 729 -15.84 -6.91 7.07
N ASN A 730 -16.48 -5.77 6.86
CA ASN A 730 -16.97 -5.00 7.98
C ASN A 730 -18.31 -5.58 8.44
N SER A 731 -18.27 -6.43 9.46
CA SER A 731 -19.46 -7.01 10.12
C SER A 731 -20.28 -5.98 10.90
N LEU A 732 -19.78 -4.76 11.09
CA LEU A 732 -20.47 -3.72 11.85
C LEU A 732 -21.31 -2.82 10.94
N ASN A 733 -22.61 -2.77 11.21
CA ASN A 733 -23.46 -1.72 10.64
C ASN A 733 -23.15 -0.35 11.27
N ASN A 734 -23.60 0.74 10.63
CA ASN A 734 -23.32 2.10 11.11
C ASN A 734 -23.75 2.38 12.56
N LEU A 735 -24.84 1.77 13.03
CA LEU A 735 -25.30 1.95 14.40
C LEU A 735 -24.36 1.22 15.37
N GLN A 736 -23.91 0.01 15.04
CA GLN A 736 -22.91 -0.73 15.82
C GLN A 736 -21.58 0.03 15.86
N CYS A 737 -21.10 0.55 14.72
CA CYS A 737 -19.91 1.41 14.68
C CYS A 737 -20.07 2.62 15.60
N LEU A 738 -21.23 3.29 15.57
CA LEU A 738 -21.48 4.45 16.43
C LEU A 738 -21.51 4.07 17.92
N THR A 739 -22.06 2.91 18.27
CA THR A 739 -22.02 2.38 19.63
C THR A 739 -20.59 2.18 20.08
N VAL A 740 -19.76 1.46 19.30
CA VAL A 740 -18.33 1.26 19.62
C VAL A 740 -17.63 2.62 19.77
N ALA A 741 -17.85 3.54 18.83
CA ALA A 741 -17.25 4.87 18.87
C ALA A 741 -17.58 5.63 20.16
N LEU A 742 -18.81 5.51 20.69
CA LEU A 742 -19.26 6.26 21.85
C LEU A 742 -19.03 5.57 23.18
N THR A 743 -19.06 4.23 23.25
CA THR A 743 -19.00 3.48 24.52
C THR A 743 -17.84 2.50 24.62
N SER A 744 -17.00 2.40 23.60
CA SER A 744 -15.94 1.39 23.48
C SER A 744 -16.47 -0.04 23.30
N SER A 745 -15.56 -1.01 23.12
CA SER A 745 -15.85 -2.45 23.12
C SER A 745 -14.73 -3.26 23.78
N VAL A 746 -14.93 -4.58 23.89
CA VAL A 746 -13.94 -5.52 24.43
C VAL A 746 -12.74 -5.69 23.49
N THR A 747 -11.60 -6.12 24.04
CA THR A 747 -10.31 -6.28 23.33
C THR A 747 -10.42 -7.07 22.04
N ALA A 748 -11.21 -8.16 22.03
CA ALA A 748 -11.44 -8.98 20.83
C ALA A 748 -12.02 -8.17 19.66
N ASP A 749 -13.03 -7.34 19.93
CA ASP A 749 -13.72 -6.59 18.89
C ASP A 749 -12.83 -5.45 18.35
N ILE A 750 -12.09 -4.77 19.22
CA ILE A 750 -11.19 -3.69 18.79
C ILE A 750 -9.98 -4.21 17.98
N ARG A 751 -9.46 -5.38 18.32
CA ARG A 751 -8.42 -6.08 17.54
C ARG A 751 -8.92 -6.53 16.17
N TYR A 752 -10.14 -7.03 16.08
CA TYR A 752 -10.78 -7.33 14.80
C TYR A 752 -10.96 -6.06 13.96
N VAL A 753 -11.48 -4.97 14.55
CA VAL A 753 -11.69 -3.68 13.87
C VAL A 753 -10.37 -3.09 13.34
N PHE A 754 -9.25 -3.34 14.02
CA PHE A 754 -7.93 -3.01 13.51
C PHE A 754 -7.62 -3.73 12.18
N ASP A 755 -7.78 -5.06 12.12
CA ASP A 755 -7.53 -5.81 10.88
C ASP A 755 -8.55 -5.49 9.78
N VAL A 756 -9.79 -5.11 10.13
CA VAL A 756 -10.76 -4.56 9.17
C VAL A 756 -10.25 -3.25 8.54
N GLY A 757 -9.66 -2.35 9.34
CA GLY A 757 -9.01 -1.14 8.82
C GLY A 757 -7.87 -1.45 7.84
N ARG A 758 -7.07 -2.49 8.12
CA ARG A 758 -6.03 -2.98 7.18
C ARG A 758 -6.65 -3.51 5.88
N SER A 759 -7.71 -4.32 6.00
CA SER A 759 -8.44 -4.90 4.86
C SER A 759 -9.04 -3.81 3.96
N ASP A 760 -9.67 -2.77 4.52
CA ASP A 760 -10.24 -1.66 3.74
C ASP A 760 -9.18 -0.78 3.08
N ALA A 761 -8.05 -0.54 3.74
CA ALA A 761 -6.92 0.16 3.14
C ALA A 761 -6.31 -0.66 1.98
N PHE A 762 -6.28 -2.00 2.08
CA PHE A 762 -5.87 -2.87 0.98
C PHE A 762 -6.88 -2.84 -0.18
N ARG A 763 -8.19 -2.88 0.10
CA ARG A 763 -9.23 -2.71 -0.94
C ARG A 763 -9.04 -1.40 -1.70
N TRP A 764 -8.84 -0.31 -0.97
CA TRP A 764 -8.57 1.00 -1.56
C TRP A 764 -7.34 0.96 -2.45
N LEU A 765 -6.25 0.34 -1.99
CA LEU A 765 -5.03 0.21 -2.78
C LEU A 765 -5.26 -0.54 -4.09
N VAL A 766 -5.99 -1.66 -4.06
CA VAL A 766 -6.33 -2.41 -5.28
C VAL A 766 -7.16 -1.55 -6.23
N PHE A 767 -8.09 -0.73 -5.73
CA PHE A 767 -8.82 0.21 -6.57
C PHE A 767 -7.94 1.33 -7.14
N GLU A 768 -6.95 1.82 -6.40
CA GLU A 768 -5.96 2.75 -6.94
C GLU A 768 -5.21 2.11 -8.12
N TYR A 769 -4.77 0.85 -8.01
CA TYR A 769 -4.15 0.12 -9.11
C TYR A 769 -5.07 -0.02 -10.33
N ILE A 770 -6.34 -0.36 -10.12
CA ILE A 770 -7.34 -0.44 -11.20
C ILE A 770 -7.52 0.94 -11.85
N SER A 771 -7.70 1.99 -11.07
CA SER A 771 -7.85 3.37 -11.57
C SER A 771 -6.61 3.83 -12.34
N PHE A 772 -5.41 3.46 -11.89
CA PHE A 772 -4.16 3.77 -12.58
C PHE A 772 -4.05 3.07 -13.92
N GLU A 773 -4.45 1.80 -14.04
CA GLU A 773 -4.48 1.11 -15.33
C GLU A 773 -5.49 1.73 -16.30
N ASN A 774 -6.61 2.22 -15.78
CA ASN A 774 -7.57 3.01 -16.57
C ASN A 774 -6.94 4.33 -17.05
N TRP A 775 -6.21 5.03 -16.17
CA TRP A 775 -5.48 6.24 -16.56
C TRP A 775 -4.37 5.95 -17.58
N LEU A 776 -3.56 4.90 -17.37
CA LEU A 776 -2.52 4.45 -18.30
C LEU A 776 -3.09 4.16 -19.67
N HIS A 777 -4.22 3.45 -19.73
CA HIS A 777 -4.90 3.17 -21.00
C HIS A 777 -5.32 4.46 -21.71
N LEU A 778 -5.94 5.40 -20.98
CA LEU A 778 -6.37 6.68 -21.55
C LEU A 778 -5.18 7.53 -22.00
N ARG A 779 -4.08 7.57 -21.26
CA ARG A 779 -2.87 8.35 -21.62
C ARG A 779 -2.14 7.74 -22.82
N ILE A 780 -1.98 6.42 -22.87
CA ILE A 780 -1.42 5.73 -24.04
C ILE A 780 -2.24 6.06 -25.28
N ARG A 781 -3.57 5.96 -25.19
CA ARG A 781 -4.45 6.28 -26.30
C ARG A 781 -4.37 7.76 -26.70
N GLN A 782 -4.29 8.67 -25.73
CA GLN A 782 -4.10 10.10 -26.01
C GLN A 782 -2.81 10.38 -26.77
N LEU A 783 -1.70 9.72 -26.41
CA LEU A 783 -0.41 9.85 -27.10
C LEU A 783 -0.42 9.22 -28.49
N GLU A 784 -1.15 8.11 -28.68
CA GLU A 784 -1.33 7.46 -29.98
C GLU A 784 -2.24 8.26 -30.94
N GLU A 785 -3.20 9.03 -30.40
CA GLU A 785 -4.10 9.90 -31.16
C GLU A 785 -3.50 11.29 -31.48
N ALA A 786 -2.36 11.66 -30.88
CA ALA A 786 -1.76 12.98 -31.04
C ALA A 786 -0.85 13.06 -32.29
N ASP A 787 -1.07 14.06 -33.14
CA ASP A 787 -0.22 14.33 -34.31
C ASP A 787 1.21 14.81 -33.91
N ALA A 788 1.33 15.42 -32.73
CA ALA A 788 2.58 15.73 -32.04
C ALA A 788 2.34 15.60 -30.52
N PRO A 789 2.84 14.55 -29.85
CA PRO A 789 2.57 14.36 -28.43
C PRO A 789 3.27 15.44 -27.61
N GLU A 790 2.49 16.38 -27.06
CA GLU A 790 3.00 17.24 -25.99
C GLU A 790 3.33 16.33 -24.79
N ARG A 791 4.61 16.35 -24.40
CA ARG A 791 5.06 15.68 -23.17
C ARG A 791 4.24 16.20 -22.01
N SER A 792 3.94 15.33 -21.06
CA SER A 792 3.27 15.72 -19.83
C SER A 792 4.14 16.65 -18.99
N SER A 793 4.18 17.95 -19.29
CA SER A 793 4.62 18.93 -18.30
C SER A 793 3.47 19.13 -17.34
N VAL A 794 3.54 18.49 -16.17
CA VAL A 794 2.60 18.70 -15.04
C VAL A 794 2.64 20.15 -14.52
N SER A 795 3.46 21.02 -15.12
CA SER A 795 3.58 22.46 -14.83
C SER A 795 2.26 23.23 -14.86
N ASP A 796 1.27 22.79 -15.64
CA ASP A 796 0.01 23.54 -15.78
C ASP A 796 -0.94 23.41 -14.59
N VAL A 797 -0.71 22.45 -13.68
CA VAL A 797 -1.46 22.35 -12.41
C VAL A 797 -0.90 23.32 -11.35
N GLN A 798 0.34 23.80 -11.50
CA GLN A 798 0.97 24.71 -10.53
C GLN A 798 0.44 26.15 -10.60
N ALA A 799 -0.16 26.57 -11.71
CA ALA A 799 -0.56 27.97 -11.89
C ALA A 799 -1.85 28.38 -11.14
N VAL A 800 -2.63 27.43 -10.59
CA VAL A 800 -3.98 27.73 -10.07
C VAL A 800 -4.07 27.89 -8.55
N GLU A 801 -3.07 27.46 -7.76
CA GLU A 801 -3.17 27.51 -6.28
C GLU A 801 -2.03 28.24 -5.54
N GLU A 802 -1.20 29.02 -6.23
CA GLU A 802 -0.21 29.90 -5.56
C GLU A 802 -0.83 31.11 -4.83
N THR A 803 -2.16 31.28 -4.84
CA THR A 803 -2.82 32.48 -4.31
C THR A 803 -3.10 32.49 -2.80
N SER A 804 -2.59 31.54 -2.00
CA SER A 804 -2.89 31.55 -0.55
C SER A 804 -1.74 31.34 0.45
N VAL A 805 -0.47 31.30 0.05
CA VAL A 805 0.65 31.26 1.01
C VAL A 805 1.50 32.53 0.90
N LYS A 806 1.21 33.50 1.78
CA LYS A 806 2.08 34.67 1.97
C LYS A 806 3.36 34.26 2.70
N GLN A 807 4.50 34.56 2.05
CA GLN A 807 5.86 34.83 2.56
C GLN A 807 6.58 33.76 3.41
N ASP A 808 7.53 33.03 2.79
CA ASP A 808 8.98 33.13 3.08
C ASP A 808 9.79 32.14 2.22
N GLY A 809 10.69 32.64 1.34
CA GLY A 809 11.62 31.84 0.54
C GLY A 809 10.98 30.91 -0.50
N LYS A 810 11.68 30.60 -1.61
CA LYS A 810 11.22 29.53 -2.52
C LYS A 810 11.04 28.24 -1.71
N ALA A 811 9.83 27.71 -1.63
CA ALA A 811 9.53 26.49 -0.88
C ALA A 811 10.46 25.36 -1.32
N LYS A 812 11.24 24.81 -0.38
CA LYS A 812 12.23 23.77 -0.68
C LYS A 812 11.55 22.48 -1.14
N LEU A 813 12.12 21.84 -2.15
CA LEU A 813 11.66 20.55 -2.67
C LEU A 813 11.65 19.47 -1.57
N ILE A 814 10.65 18.61 -1.56
CA ILE A 814 10.42 17.59 -0.51
C ILE A 814 11.60 16.64 -0.40
N HIS A 815 12.13 16.14 -1.53
CA HIS A 815 13.29 15.25 -1.51
C HIS A 815 14.55 15.93 -0.95
N LYS A 816 14.74 17.24 -1.17
CA LYS A 816 15.85 18.01 -0.56
C LYS A 816 15.66 18.18 0.96
N ARG A 817 14.41 18.38 1.41
CA ARG A 817 14.08 18.40 2.85
C ARG A 817 14.35 17.04 3.50
N GLN A 818 13.99 15.93 2.84
CA GLN A 818 14.28 14.57 3.33
C GLN A 818 15.78 14.30 3.33
N GLY A 819 16.49 14.65 2.26
CA GLY A 819 17.95 14.54 2.19
C GLY A 819 18.62 15.23 3.38
N LYS A 820 18.23 16.49 3.66
CA LYS A 820 18.73 17.23 4.83
C LYS A 820 18.39 16.56 6.16
N MET A 821 17.15 16.10 6.35
CA MET A 821 16.72 15.39 7.57
C MET A 821 17.59 14.16 7.83
N LEU A 822 17.90 13.40 6.78
CA LEU A 822 18.74 12.21 6.88
C LEU A 822 20.21 12.55 7.14
N SER A 823 20.75 13.59 6.50
CA SER A 823 22.12 14.07 6.79
C SER A 823 22.24 14.48 8.27
N GLU A 824 21.27 15.26 8.78
CA GLU A 824 21.23 15.64 10.20
C GLU A 824 21.10 14.42 11.13
N PHE A 825 20.37 13.38 10.74
CA PHE A 825 20.29 12.13 11.50
C PHE A 825 21.64 11.42 11.55
N LEU A 826 22.34 11.30 10.41
CA LEU A 826 23.60 10.58 10.33
C LEU A 826 24.73 11.24 11.13
N GLU A 827 24.66 12.55 11.41
CA GLU A 827 25.57 13.22 12.34
C GLU A 827 25.51 12.68 13.76
N PHE A 828 24.39 12.05 14.16
CA PHE A 828 24.19 11.45 15.48
C PHE A 828 24.54 9.96 15.53
N ILE A 829 24.83 9.35 14.38
CA ILE A 829 25.03 7.90 14.26
C ILE A 829 26.50 7.58 14.05
N ASP A 830 27.01 6.60 14.79
CA ASP A 830 28.31 5.99 14.51
C ASP A 830 28.15 4.93 13.42
N LEU A 831 28.35 5.35 12.16
CA LEU A 831 28.24 4.48 10.99
C LEU A 831 29.14 3.24 11.05
N ALA A 832 30.26 3.28 11.78
CA ALA A 832 31.16 2.12 11.91
C ALA A 832 30.49 0.94 12.64
N THR A 833 29.45 1.23 13.43
CA THR A 833 28.70 0.22 14.19
C THR A 833 27.60 -0.44 13.37
N ILE A 834 27.26 0.10 12.19
CA ILE A 834 26.19 -0.40 11.32
C ILE A 834 26.82 -1.28 10.24
N LYS A 835 26.54 -2.58 10.30
CA LYS A 835 26.95 -3.54 9.26
C LYS A 835 25.84 -3.66 8.23
N VAL A 836 26.03 -3.06 7.06
CA VAL A 836 25.17 -3.31 5.91
C VAL A 836 25.79 -4.45 5.10
N PRO A 837 25.06 -5.55 4.84
CA PRO A 837 25.61 -6.67 4.09
C PRO A 837 26.06 -6.23 2.70
N GLU A 838 27.28 -6.64 2.32
CA GLU A 838 27.76 -6.56 0.94
C GLU A 838 27.06 -7.64 0.11
N GLY A 839 26.47 -7.26 -1.02
CA GLY A 839 25.57 -8.16 -1.74
C GLY A 839 26.23 -8.92 -2.89
N GLU A 840 26.39 -10.25 -2.74
CA GLU A 840 25.95 -11.20 -3.77
C GLU A 840 24.49 -11.60 -3.47
N GLY A 841 23.65 -11.72 -4.49
CA GLY A 841 22.20 -11.92 -4.33
C GLY A 841 21.85 -13.30 -3.78
N ALA A 842 20.99 -13.35 -2.77
CA ALA A 842 20.35 -14.60 -2.34
C ALA A 842 19.45 -15.16 -3.44
N ASP A 843 19.52 -16.48 -3.66
CA ASP A 843 18.72 -17.29 -4.59
C ASP A 843 17.22 -17.34 -4.26
N ALA A 844 16.54 -16.19 -4.26
CA ALA A 844 15.09 -16.19 -4.47
C ALA A 844 14.83 -16.53 -5.94
N ALA A 845 13.92 -17.48 -6.22
CA ALA A 845 13.59 -17.99 -7.56
C ALA A 845 13.78 -16.92 -8.65
N GLN A 846 14.83 -17.08 -9.46
CA GLN A 846 15.45 -16.07 -10.34
C GLN A 846 14.45 -15.21 -11.13
N ALA A 847 13.31 -15.80 -11.52
CA ALA A 847 12.25 -15.16 -12.27
C ALA A 847 11.48 -14.05 -11.50
N ASP A 848 11.16 -14.24 -10.23
CA ASP A 848 10.41 -13.25 -9.44
C ASP A 848 11.25 -12.01 -9.13
N ALA A 849 12.52 -12.23 -8.80
CA ALA A 849 13.49 -11.17 -8.62
C ALA A 849 13.66 -10.36 -9.93
N ARG A 850 13.73 -11.06 -11.07
CA ARG A 850 13.79 -10.43 -12.39
C ARG A 850 12.57 -9.58 -12.71
N LEU A 851 11.34 -10.05 -12.39
CA LEU A 851 10.13 -9.25 -12.57
C LEU A 851 10.15 -7.99 -11.71
N ARG A 852 10.52 -8.11 -10.42
CA ARG A 852 10.64 -6.95 -9.51
C ARG A 852 11.67 -5.95 -10.00
N MET A 853 12.85 -6.41 -10.44
CA MET A 853 13.89 -5.55 -11.01
C MET A 853 13.40 -4.79 -12.24
N LEU A 854 12.66 -5.46 -13.13
CA LEU A 854 12.07 -4.87 -14.32
C LEU A 854 11.05 -3.79 -13.95
N GLN A 855 10.12 -4.07 -13.04
CA GLN A 855 9.13 -3.09 -12.58
C GLN A 855 9.79 -1.90 -11.89
N ASN A 856 10.77 -2.15 -11.01
CA ASN A 856 11.49 -1.10 -10.29
C ASN A 856 12.19 -0.15 -11.28
N ARG A 857 12.91 -0.69 -12.27
CA ARG A 857 13.55 0.15 -13.29
C ARG A 857 12.55 0.99 -14.08
N GLN A 858 11.41 0.42 -14.48
CA GLN A 858 10.37 1.17 -15.21
C GLN A 858 9.79 2.32 -14.38
N PHE A 859 9.49 2.11 -13.10
CA PHE A 859 8.98 3.17 -12.24
C PHE A 859 10.04 4.25 -11.97
N ARG A 860 11.32 3.88 -11.81
CA ARG A 860 12.42 4.85 -11.74
C ARG A 860 12.51 5.69 -13.00
N GLN A 861 12.46 5.07 -14.18
CA GLN A 861 12.40 5.79 -15.47
C GLN A 861 11.21 6.76 -15.52
N ALA A 862 10.05 6.34 -15.02
CA ALA A 862 8.85 7.17 -15.03
C ALA A 862 8.96 8.38 -14.09
N MET A 863 9.70 8.23 -12.98
CA MET A 863 10.05 9.33 -12.09
C MET A 863 11.06 10.29 -12.72
N LEU A 864 12.05 9.79 -13.46
CA LEU A 864 13.03 10.64 -14.16
C LEU A 864 12.38 11.47 -15.28
N LEU A 865 11.36 10.92 -15.94
CA LEU A 865 10.58 11.60 -16.98
C LEU A 865 9.40 12.44 -16.41
N ASP A 866 9.10 12.35 -15.11
CA ASP A 866 7.94 12.97 -14.43
C ASP A 866 6.58 12.69 -15.09
N ILE A 867 6.40 11.47 -15.63
CA ILE A 867 5.19 11.09 -16.40
C ILE A 867 4.07 10.48 -15.55
N ILE A 868 4.32 10.22 -14.26
CA ILE A 868 3.29 9.72 -13.34
C ILE A 868 2.53 10.92 -12.76
N PRO A 869 1.20 11.00 -12.91
CA PRO A 869 0.46 12.14 -12.44
C PRO A 869 0.45 12.17 -10.89
N PRO A 870 0.34 13.36 -10.29
CA PRO A 870 0.32 13.55 -8.83
C PRO A 870 -0.60 12.57 -8.10
N HIS A 871 -1.77 12.31 -8.66
CA HIS A 871 -2.81 11.47 -8.05
C HIS A 871 -2.34 10.03 -7.80
N TYR A 872 -1.37 9.54 -8.58
CA TYR A 872 -0.85 8.17 -8.54
C TYR A 872 0.62 8.09 -8.11
N SER A 873 1.23 9.21 -7.69
CA SER A 873 2.65 9.24 -7.32
C SER A 873 2.97 8.40 -6.08
N HIS A 874 1.98 8.03 -5.26
CA HIS A 874 2.21 7.12 -4.15
C HIS A 874 2.67 5.71 -4.59
N PHE A 875 2.33 5.26 -5.81
CA PHE A 875 2.81 3.98 -6.33
C PHE A 875 4.32 3.88 -6.40
N VAL A 876 4.99 4.98 -6.76
CA VAL A 876 6.46 4.96 -6.86
C VAL A 876 7.14 4.79 -5.50
N GLY A 877 6.41 4.95 -4.39
CA GLY A 877 6.90 4.68 -3.04
C GLY A 877 6.73 3.24 -2.58
N HIS A 878 5.93 2.42 -3.28
CA HIS A 878 5.51 1.11 -2.77
C HIS A 878 6.66 0.18 -2.45
N SER A 879 6.67 -0.35 -1.22
CA SER A 879 7.78 -1.15 -0.70
C SER A 879 8.13 -2.38 -1.57
N HIS A 880 7.15 -3.06 -2.18
CA HIS A 880 7.41 -4.21 -3.07
C HIS A 880 8.07 -3.86 -4.40
N LEU A 881 8.01 -2.58 -4.82
CA LEU A 881 8.80 -2.11 -5.96
C LEU A 881 10.26 -1.88 -5.59
N TRP A 882 10.58 -1.64 -4.32
CA TRP A 882 11.93 -1.38 -3.84
C TRP A 882 12.61 -2.58 -3.16
N SER A 883 11.84 -3.62 -2.79
CA SER A 883 12.38 -4.86 -2.25
C SER A 883 13.16 -5.62 -3.33
N GLN A 884 14.49 -5.75 -3.15
CA GLN A 884 15.36 -6.52 -4.04
C GLN A 884 15.38 -8.00 -3.62
#